data_AF-A0AA46KA99-F1
#
_entry.id   AF-A0AA46KA99-F1
#
_cell.length_a   1.000
_cell.length_b   1.000
_cell.length_c   1.000
_cell.angle_alpha   90.00
_cell.angle_beta   90.00
_cell.angle_gamma   90.00
#
_symmetry.space_group_name_H-M   'P 1'
#
loop_
_entity.id
_entity.type
_entity.pdbx_description
1 polymer ?
#
loop_
_entity_poly.entity_id
_entity_poly.type
_entity_poly.pdbx_seq_one_letter_code
_entity_poly.pdbx_strand_id
1 'polypeptide(L)'
;MRFSLFDKKRLARKKPAAVAQDALNVTEDGVPLSVDGREPLRRQGKMTVKDEQQVYHANPSIVDYLPWAEFLDREQCILLDDGVSVGAAFDITPVATEGRTDDRLEQMRDTVEDALQDSFDEHDENPWIVQFFCQDENNVEAYIDRLRQYVKPHAQGSAFTEDWLKETERHLRGIARPEGLFKDTLITDQPWRGQQRRTRMVVYRWMGKSNHDPMPPIAMLNQTCERVTGALAGAGVACVRQNGAQVHDWLLRHFNPSPEWVDKETLYRDAAYFDSRDTPEGAMPVQNDFAETLLFTPPVSDPDHGVWWFDNQAHCAIPVEKLRRPPEPGTITGEMKRGEKKINALMDLFPEGTMVCMTIVVQPQDTLENDFNRLAKNAVGENTESGRVRQDVAQVKEYLGNRHKLYRAGITFLLRAGDLTTLNHKRVELTNVLLGAGLQPVRPEFDVAPLNTYLRALPMCFNPETDKKHWYTRLTWVQHLAGLLPVTGRETGTGHPGMSFFNRGGDTLTFDPLNKHDRSQNAHMLYFGPTGAGKSATLCATLSQLMALHRPRLFIAEAGNSFGLLADYFESLGLSVNKVSIKPGSGVSLPPFSYAHKLVDDALTSLALDENDLPDIDADDDEDEDKRDYLGEMEISARMMITGGDAKEEHELKRADRAMIREALLMAARQTYDEGRQMLPADLQKALYAISKDEGSDIRNVQRRAKAAEMAESLGMFTQAGSFEAELFNREGSLWPEADVTLIDLGHLAREGYEAQMALTMVSLTNTINNIAERDQYSERDIVFAVDEAHIVTVNPLLAPYMTKIVKMWRKLGAWLWLATQNLKDFPDIAEKMLNMAEWWVCLTMPPEEVNDIARFKALTEEQKAVLLSASKLSGCYTEGVVLSKKLEALFRAVPPSLYLALGMTEKEEKAERRALMQEFGCSELEAARRVAQKLDRLRGLAANGEARAA
;
A
#
# COMPACT_ATOMS: atom_id res chain seq x y z
N MET A 1 52.34 22.50 0.50
CA MET A 1 53.72 22.01 0.30
C MET A 1 54.72 23.15 0.50
N ARG A 2 55.88 22.80 1.09
CA ARG A 2 57.11 23.58 1.38
C ARG A 2 57.17 24.42 2.66
N PHE A 3 57.78 23.76 3.65
CA PHE A 3 58.41 24.24 4.88
C PHE A 3 59.39 25.40 4.67
N SER A 4 59.51 26.26 5.68
CA SER A 4 60.70 27.09 5.92
C SER A 4 61.20 26.85 7.35
N LEU A 5 62.43 26.34 7.45
CA LEU A 5 63.25 26.17 8.65
C LEU A 5 64.32 27.28 8.66
N PHE A 6 64.64 27.80 9.85
CA PHE A 6 65.68 28.81 10.20
C PHE A 6 65.26 30.29 10.02
N ASP A 7 64.70 31.00 11.01
CA ASP A 7 65.20 31.41 12.35
C ASP A 7 66.10 32.66 12.33
N LYS A 8 65.69 33.70 13.09
CA LYS A 8 66.50 34.75 13.73
C LYS A 8 65.60 35.81 14.39
N LYS A 9 65.19 35.57 15.64
CA LYS A 9 65.13 36.57 16.73
C LYS A 9 64.60 35.94 18.02
N ARG A 10 65.41 35.05 18.61
CA ARG A 10 65.32 34.69 20.03
C ARG A 10 66.62 35.11 20.69
N LEU A 11 66.61 36.26 21.38
CA LEU A 11 67.55 36.65 22.42
C LEU A 11 67.05 37.96 23.05
N ALA A 12 66.18 37.85 24.05
CA ALA A 12 66.00 38.89 25.05
C ALA A 12 65.96 38.23 26.42
N ARG A 13 66.96 38.62 27.22
CA ARG A 13 67.31 38.14 28.57
C ARG A 13 66.12 38.04 29.53
N LYS A 14 66.05 36.90 30.22
CA LYS A 14 65.43 36.76 31.55
C LYS A 14 65.91 37.91 32.46
N LYS A 15 64.97 38.72 32.98
CA LYS A 15 65.17 39.47 34.22
C LYS A 15 64.98 38.51 35.42
N PRO A 16 65.71 38.70 36.53
CA PRO A 16 65.60 37.81 37.69
C PRO A 16 64.21 37.91 38.32
N ALA A 17 63.71 36.79 38.81
CA ALA A 17 62.55 36.75 39.70
C ALA A 17 62.86 37.64 40.92
N ALA A 18 62.05 38.67 41.13
CA ALA A 18 61.95 39.28 42.44
C ALA A 18 61.23 38.27 43.33
N VAL A 19 61.91 37.84 44.39
CA VAL A 19 61.30 37.12 45.50
C VAL A 19 60.25 38.06 46.09
N ALA A 20 58.98 37.80 45.78
CA ALA A 20 57.89 38.41 46.50
C ALA A 20 57.94 37.81 47.91
N GLN A 21 58.18 38.67 48.90
CA GLN A 21 58.10 38.34 50.30
C GLN A 21 56.73 37.71 50.59
N ASP A 22 56.73 36.55 51.24
CA ASP A 22 55.56 35.94 51.83
C ASP A 22 54.93 36.92 52.83
N ALA A 23 53.92 37.66 52.37
CA ALA A 23 53.00 38.35 53.25
C ALA A 23 51.89 37.35 53.60
N LEU A 24 52.13 36.56 54.65
CA LEU A 24 51.08 35.91 55.43
C LEU A 24 50.12 36.99 55.93
N ASN A 25 48.98 37.15 55.26
CA ASN A 25 47.91 38.02 55.74
C ASN A 25 46.70 37.20 56.15
N VAL A 26 46.50 37.27 57.46
CA VAL A 26 45.53 36.67 58.35
C VAL A 26 44.16 37.31 58.10
N THR A 27 43.08 36.52 58.10
CA THR A 27 41.69 37.02 58.16
C THR A 27 41.43 37.60 59.56
N GLU A 28 40.49 38.53 59.72
CA GLU A 28 40.18 39.16 61.02
C GLU A 28 39.85 38.18 62.16
N ASP A 29 39.57 36.90 61.86
CA ASP A 29 39.36 35.81 62.84
C ASP A 29 40.47 34.73 62.88
N GLY A 30 41.67 35.01 62.37
CA GLY A 30 42.88 34.29 62.80
C GLY A 30 43.09 32.82 62.34
N VAL A 31 42.18 32.22 61.59
CA VAL A 31 42.35 30.83 61.10
C VAL A 31 42.45 30.81 59.57
N PRO A 32 43.55 30.28 58.98
CA PRO A 32 43.61 30.01 57.55
C PRO A 32 42.55 28.97 57.18
N LEU A 33 41.60 29.33 56.32
CA LEU A 33 40.61 28.41 55.79
C LEU A 33 41.36 27.41 54.88
N SER A 34 41.75 26.26 55.40
CA SER A 34 42.37 25.19 54.63
C SER A 34 41.75 23.86 55.06
N VAL A 35 41.39 23.03 54.08
CA VAL A 35 40.85 21.68 54.31
C VAL A 35 41.81 20.72 53.64
N ASP A 36 42.39 19.79 54.41
CA ASP A 36 43.39 18.80 53.93
C ASP A 36 44.52 19.41 53.08
N GLY A 37 45.07 20.54 53.52
CA GLY A 37 46.18 21.21 52.84
C GLY A 37 45.80 21.90 51.52
N ARG A 38 44.51 21.99 51.19
CA ARG A 38 44.01 22.78 50.06
C ARG A 38 43.45 24.10 50.55
N GLU A 39 44.03 25.18 50.03
CA GLU A 39 43.51 26.54 50.25
C GLU A 39 42.38 26.85 49.25
N PRO A 40 41.39 27.67 49.64
CA PRO A 40 40.35 28.16 48.74
C PRO A 40 40.96 28.96 47.59
N LEU A 41 40.42 28.74 46.39
CA LEU A 41 40.84 29.45 45.18
C LEU A 41 40.61 30.95 45.37
N ARG A 42 41.68 31.74 45.22
CA ARG A 42 41.60 33.20 45.26
C ARG A 42 41.16 33.75 43.91
N ARG A 43 40.22 34.70 43.92
CA ARG A 43 39.85 35.47 42.73
C ARG A 43 41.11 36.18 42.22
N GLN A 44 41.51 35.90 40.99
CA GLN A 44 42.76 36.45 40.44
C GLN A 44 42.68 37.96 40.16
N GLY A 45 41.48 38.56 40.14
CA GLY A 45 41.28 40.00 39.94
C GLY A 45 41.69 40.53 38.56
N LYS A 46 41.96 39.62 37.59
CA LYS A 46 42.42 39.95 36.23
C LYS A 46 41.31 40.01 35.19
N MET A 47 40.08 39.66 35.57
CA MET A 47 38.93 39.72 34.67
C MET A 47 38.60 41.19 34.40
N THR A 48 38.74 41.60 33.15
CA THR A 48 38.34 42.94 32.73
C THR A 48 36.85 43.00 32.46
N VAL A 49 36.26 44.21 32.44
CA VAL A 49 34.86 44.42 32.02
C VAL A 49 34.62 43.87 30.61
N LYS A 50 35.64 43.88 29.75
CA LYS A 50 35.58 43.28 28.40
C LYS A 50 35.52 41.76 28.45
N ASP A 51 36.30 41.11 29.32
CA ASP A 51 36.25 39.66 29.49
C ASP A 51 34.90 39.22 30.08
N GLU A 52 34.37 39.99 31.03
CA GLU A 52 33.04 39.79 31.58
C GLU A 52 31.93 39.95 30.52
N GLN A 53 31.97 41.02 29.73
CA GLN A 53 31.04 41.23 28.61
C GLN A 53 31.15 40.13 27.56
N GLN A 54 32.35 39.58 27.33
CA GLN A 54 32.58 38.48 26.41
C GLN A 54 32.00 37.16 26.94
N VAL A 55 31.99 36.95 28.26
CA VAL A 55 31.34 35.80 28.91
C VAL A 55 29.81 35.90 28.80
N TYR A 56 29.24 37.11 28.88
CA TYR A 56 27.79 37.34 28.74
C TYR A 56 27.31 37.53 27.29
N HIS A 57 28.21 37.57 26.31
CA HIS A 57 27.84 37.71 24.90
C HIS A 57 27.28 36.38 24.38
N ALA A 58 25.96 36.27 24.31
CA ALA A 58 25.27 35.16 23.64
C ALA A 58 25.27 35.40 22.12
N ASN A 59 25.78 34.43 21.36
CA ASN A 59 25.53 34.40 19.91
C ASN A 59 24.07 34.02 19.65
N PRO A 60 23.48 34.44 18.51
CA PRO A 60 22.14 33.99 18.12
C PRO A 60 22.04 32.46 18.14
N SER A 61 20.92 31.96 18.66
CA SER A 61 20.58 30.54 18.66
C SER A 61 20.20 30.10 17.24
N ILE A 62 20.12 28.79 17.00
CA ILE A 62 19.60 28.29 15.72
C ILE A 62 18.17 28.79 15.45
N VAL A 63 17.37 28.94 16.51
CA VAL A 63 15.97 29.41 16.47
C VAL A 63 15.88 30.77 15.78
N ASP A 64 16.84 31.67 16.05
CA ASP A 64 16.88 33.01 15.46
C ASP A 64 17.13 33.01 13.94
N TYR A 65 17.51 31.88 13.35
CA TYR A 65 17.69 31.69 11.91
C TYR A 65 16.51 30.98 11.24
N LEU A 66 15.56 30.45 12.01
CA LEU A 66 14.39 29.74 11.49
C LEU A 66 13.28 30.75 11.18
N PRO A 67 12.75 30.80 9.95
CA PRO A 67 11.88 31.88 9.53
C PRO A 67 10.41 31.63 9.88
N TRP A 68 10.06 30.68 10.76
CA TRP A 68 8.68 30.28 10.99
C TRP A 68 8.10 30.98 12.21
N ALA A 69 7.28 32.01 12.00
CA ALA A 69 6.66 32.75 13.10
C ALA A 69 5.41 32.03 13.64
N GLU A 70 4.44 31.75 12.76
CA GLU A 70 3.15 31.16 13.12
C GLU A 70 2.58 30.33 11.97
N PHE A 71 1.83 29.27 12.30
CA PHE A 71 1.00 28.59 11.31
C PHE A 71 -0.42 29.17 11.31
N LEU A 72 -0.86 29.68 10.17
CA LEU A 72 -2.19 30.27 9.98
C LEU A 72 -3.21 29.16 9.68
N ASP A 73 -3.88 28.65 10.72
CA ASP A 73 -4.76 27.47 10.64
C ASP A 73 -5.94 27.61 9.65
N ARG A 74 -6.47 28.83 9.46
CA ARG A 74 -7.59 29.09 8.55
C ARG A 74 -7.12 29.15 7.10
N GLU A 75 -5.98 29.78 6.86
CA GLU A 75 -5.40 29.99 5.53
C GLU A 75 -4.48 28.82 5.09
N GLN A 76 -4.16 27.90 6.02
CA GLN A 76 -3.31 26.72 5.84
C GLN A 76 -1.91 27.07 5.28
N CYS A 77 -1.27 28.09 5.83
CA CYS A 77 0.08 28.50 5.47
C CYS A 77 0.91 28.90 6.68
N ILE A 78 2.23 28.86 6.54
CA ILE A 78 3.18 29.37 7.54
C ILE A 78 3.43 30.84 7.24
N LEU A 79 3.27 31.70 8.24
CA LEU A 79 3.71 33.09 8.24
C LEU A 79 5.20 33.13 8.59
N LEU A 80 5.97 33.87 7.79
CA LEU A 80 7.41 34.01 8.03
C LEU A 80 7.72 35.14 9.02
N ASP A 81 8.94 35.12 9.56
CA ASP A 81 9.47 36.05 10.57
C ASP A 81 9.45 37.54 10.17
N ASP A 82 9.35 37.86 8.89
CA ASP A 82 9.14 39.23 8.39
C ASP A 82 7.70 39.74 8.59
N GLY A 83 6.79 38.88 9.06
CA GLY A 83 5.39 39.18 9.35
C GLY A 83 4.51 39.40 8.12
N VAL A 84 5.01 39.12 6.91
CA VAL A 84 4.28 39.37 5.65
C VAL A 84 4.38 38.20 4.67
N SER A 85 5.55 37.59 4.57
CA SER A 85 5.81 36.47 3.67
C SER A 85 5.13 35.21 4.17
N VAL A 86 4.70 34.36 3.23
CA VAL A 86 3.98 33.13 3.55
C VAL A 86 4.44 31.95 2.69
N GLY A 87 4.33 30.74 3.24
CA GLY A 87 4.61 29.51 2.53
C GLY A 87 3.60 28.41 2.83
N ALA A 88 3.43 27.48 1.89
CA ALA A 88 2.57 26.31 2.04
C ALA A 88 3.36 25.02 1.84
N ALA A 89 3.02 23.99 2.60
CA ALA A 89 3.57 22.64 2.49
C ALA A 89 2.51 21.66 1.97
N PHE A 90 2.95 20.69 1.16
CA PHE A 90 2.11 19.66 0.55
C PHE A 90 2.75 18.30 0.77
N ASP A 91 1.95 17.30 1.12
CA ASP A 91 2.30 15.88 0.96
C ASP A 91 2.11 15.50 -0.50
N ILE A 92 3.10 14.81 -1.07
CA ILE A 92 3.13 14.43 -2.47
C ILE A 92 3.03 12.92 -2.58
N THR A 93 1.97 12.44 -3.24
CA THR A 93 1.90 11.06 -3.69
C THR A 93 2.54 10.97 -5.07
N PRO A 94 3.71 10.31 -5.20
CA PRO A 94 4.41 10.23 -6.46
C PRO A 94 3.70 9.29 -7.43
N VAL A 95 3.99 9.42 -8.72
CA VAL A 95 3.47 8.50 -9.74
C VAL A 95 4.28 7.21 -9.74
N ALA A 96 3.59 6.07 -9.82
CA ALA A 96 4.20 4.75 -9.86
C ALA A 96 5.05 4.54 -11.13
N THR A 97 6.28 4.06 -10.93
CA THR A 97 7.25 3.75 -12.00
C THR A 97 7.53 2.26 -12.15
N GLU A 98 7.04 1.43 -11.23
CA GLU A 98 7.26 -0.01 -11.19
C GLU A 98 6.74 -0.70 -12.46
N GLY A 99 7.63 -1.35 -13.20
CA GLY A 99 7.28 -2.10 -14.41
C GLY A 99 6.80 -1.26 -15.60
N ARG A 100 6.90 0.08 -15.54
CA ARG A 100 6.54 0.99 -16.63
C ARG A 100 7.63 1.02 -17.72
N THR A 101 7.26 1.42 -18.93
CA THR A 101 8.17 1.55 -20.08
C THR A 101 8.95 2.87 -20.05
N ASP A 102 10.10 2.91 -20.69
CA ASP A 102 10.96 4.12 -20.74
C ASP A 102 10.22 5.31 -21.39
N ASP A 103 9.49 5.08 -22.49
CA ASP A 103 8.67 6.11 -23.17
C ASP A 103 7.64 6.75 -22.23
N ARG A 104 7.02 5.95 -21.36
CA ARG A 104 6.03 6.45 -20.40
C ARG A 104 6.69 7.33 -19.34
N LEU A 105 7.88 6.94 -18.86
CA LEU A 105 8.65 7.73 -17.91
C LEU A 105 9.11 9.07 -18.51
N GLU A 106 9.50 9.09 -19.78
CA GLU A 106 9.84 10.32 -20.50
C GLU A 106 8.63 11.26 -20.64
N GLN A 107 7.47 10.73 -21.06
CA GLN A 107 6.24 11.52 -21.14
C GLN A 107 5.86 12.14 -19.79
N MET A 108 6.03 11.39 -18.70
CA MET A 108 5.78 11.88 -17.34
C MET A 108 6.76 13.00 -16.96
N ARG A 109 8.06 12.84 -17.26
CA ARG A 109 9.06 13.91 -17.04
C ARG A 109 8.66 15.18 -17.78
N ASP A 110 8.28 15.08 -19.05
CA ASP A 110 7.95 16.24 -19.87
C ASP A 110 6.70 16.96 -19.34
N THR A 111 5.70 16.20 -18.87
CA THR A 111 4.51 16.78 -18.22
C THR A 111 4.87 17.50 -16.91
N VAL A 112 5.79 16.95 -16.11
CA VAL A 112 6.30 17.58 -14.88
C VAL A 112 7.15 18.81 -15.20
N GLU A 113 7.95 18.77 -16.27
CA GLU A 113 8.70 19.92 -16.79
C GLU A 113 7.73 21.06 -17.10
N ASP A 114 6.72 20.82 -17.94
CA ASP A 114 5.70 21.81 -18.30
C ASP A 114 4.98 22.35 -17.06
N ALA A 115 4.61 21.46 -16.12
CA ALA A 115 3.98 21.86 -14.87
C ALA A 115 4.84 22.85 -14.07
N LEU A 116 6.15 22.65 -13.98
CA LEU A 116 7.05 23.60 -13.29
C LEU A 116 7.28 24.89 -14.09
N GLN A 117 7.31 24.82 -15.41
CA GLN A 117 7.58 25.99 -16.26
C GLN A 117 6.41 26.95 -16.30
N ASP A 118 5.18 26.45 -16.31
CA ASP A 118 3.98 27.26 -16.56
C ASP A 118 3.24 27.67 -15.28
N SER A 119 3.61 27.10 -14.13
CA SER A 119 2.88 27.32 -12.88
C SER A 119 3.26 28.57 -12.09
N PHE A 120 4.42 29.17 -12.37
CA PHE A 120 4.97 30.26 -11.57
C PHE A 120 5.14 31.53 -12.39
N ASP A 121 4.70 32.65 -11.82
CA ASP A 121 4.95 33.96 -12.39
C ASP A 121 6.41 34.35 -12.16
N GLU A 122 7.08 34.87 -13.18
CA GLU A 122 8.51 35.18 -13.14
C GLU A 122 8.73 36.59 -12.56
N HIS A 123 9.50 36.68 -11.48
CA HIS A 123 9.83 37.95 -10.81
C HIS A 123 11.34 38.17 -10.75
N ASP A 124 11.79 39.39 -11.09
CA ASP A 124 13.22 39.77 -10.99
C ASP A 124 13.70 39.87 -9.54
N GLU A 125 12.85 40.41 -8.65
CA GLU A 125 13.12 40.54 -7.22
C GLU A 125 12.23 39.59 -6.41
N ASN A 126 12.83 38.96 -5.41
CA ASN A 126 12.19 37.97 -4.55
C ASN A 126 11.35 36.93 -5.34
N PRO A 127 12.00 36.07 -6.14
CA PRO A 127 11.31 35.06 -6.94
C PRO A 127 10.57 34.01 -6.10
N TRP A 128 9.65 33.29 -6.74
CA TRP A 128 9.05 32.08 -6.17
C TRP A 128 10.10 31.00 -5.94
N ILE A 129 9.96 30.29 -4.82
CA ILE A 129 10.83 29.18 -4.44
C ILE A 129 9.96 27.96 -4.22
N VAL A 130 10.41 26.84 -4.78
CA VAL A 130 9.81 25.53 -4.59
C VAL A 130 10.87 24.59 -4.04
N GLN A 131 10.62 24.01 -2.88
CA GLN A 131 11.49 23.02 -2.28
C GLN A 131 10.82 21.65 -2.27
N PHE A 132 11.53 20.62 -2.68
CA PHE A 132 11.09 19.24 -2.54
C PHE A 132 11.95 18.53 -1.50
N PHE A 133 11.29 17.87 -0.56
CA PHE A 133 11.89 17.06 0.49
C PHE A 133 11.47 15.61 0.29
N CYS A 134 12.42 14.67 0.34
CA CYS A 134 12.11 13.24 0.30
C CYS A 134 12.91 12.52 1.37
N GLN A 135 12.23 11.72 2.18
CA GLN A 135 12.85 10.90 3.22
C GLN A 135 12.10 9.58 3.42
N ASP A 136 12.84 8.54 3.77
CA ASP A 136 12.27 7.27 4.23
C ASP A 136 12.05 7.35 5.74
N GLU A 137 10.81 7.20 6.17
CA GLU A 137 10.35 7.25 7.57
C GLU A 137 9.98 5.84 8.04
N ASN A 138 10.26 5.51 9.30
CA ASN A 138 9.93 4.22 9.89
C ASN A 138 8.72 4.27 10.84
N ASN A 139 7.95 5.37 10.80
CA ASN A 139 6.76 5.54 11.62
C ASN A 139 5.59 4.72 11.05
N VAL A 140 5.12 3.74 11.81
CA VAL A 140 3.97 2.89 11.46
C VAL A 140 2.69 3.27 12.21
N GLU A 141 2.76 4.20 13.17
CA GLU A 141 1.64 4.52 14.08
C GLU A 141 0.44 5.08 13.33
N ALA A 142 0.65 6.05 12.44
CA ALA A 142 -0.42 6.66 11.65
C ALA A 142 -1.18 5.61 10.80
N TYR A 143 -0.47 4.58 10.33
CA TYR A 143 -1.08 3.49 9.59
C TYR A 143 -1.84 2.52 10.51
N ILE A 144 -1.29 2.17 11.67
CA ILE A 144 -1.95 1.32 12.68
C ILE A 144 -3.24 1.98 13.17
N ASP A 145 -3.23 3.29 13.45
CA ASP A 145 -4.41 4.04 13.88
C ASP A 145 -5.49 4.03 12.80
N ARG A 146 -5.11 4.30 11.55
CA ARG A 146 -6.01 4.23 10.40
C ARG A 146 -6.62 2.83 10.27
N LEU A 147 -5.81 1.77 10.42
CA LEU A 147 -6.25 0.39 10.34
C LEU A 147 -7.27 0.05 11.43
N ARG A 148 -7.03 0.48 12.68
CA ARG A 148 -7.96 0.30 13.82
C ARG A 148 -9.28 1.02 13.60
N GLN A 149 -9.24 2.24 13.07
CA GLN A 149 -10.44 3.03 12.75
C GLN A 149 -11.23 2.49 11.56
N TYR A 150 -10.59 1.73 10.67
CA TYR A 150 -11.21 1.19 9.46
C TYR A 150 -12.09 -0.05 9.70
N VAL A 151 -11.94 -0.72 10.85
CA VAL A 151 -12.72 -1.91 11.21
C VAL A 151 -14.21 -1.59 11.23
N LYS A 152 -15.02 -2.41 10.55
CA LYS A 152 -16.48 -2.25 10.49
C LYS A 152 -17.12 -2.37 11.88
N PRO A 153 -18.20 -1.63 12.18
CA PRO A 153 -18.83 -1.61 13.50
C PRO A 153 -19.15 -3.00 14.08
N HIS A 154 -19.64 -3.94 13.27
CA HIS A 154 -19.97 -5.31 13.71
C HIS A 154 -18.77 -6.26 13.86
N ALA A 155 -17.58 -5.85 13.42
CA ALA A 155 -16.32 -6.56 13.60
C ALA A 155 -15.51 -6.04 14.81
N GLN A 156 -15.73 -4.79 15.20
CA GLN A 156 -15.01 -4.14 16.32
C GLN A 156 -15.17 -4.91 17.64
N GLY A 157 -14.06 -5.02 18.38
CA GLY A 157 -14.03 -5.69 19.68
C GLY A 157 -14.19 -7.22 19.65
N SER A 158 -14.28 -7.84 18.47
CA SER A 158 -14.27 -9.30 18.36
C SER A 158 -12.89 -9.84 18.73
N ALA A 159 -12.84 -11.01 19.40
CA ALA A 159 -11.57 -11.62 19.80
C ALA A 159 -10.65 -11.90 18.60
N PHE A 160 -11.23 -12.28 17.45
CA PHE A 160 -10.49 -12.46 16.20
C PHE A 160 -9.87 -11.15 15.69
N THR A 161 -10.67 -10.08 15.59
CA THR A 161 -10.18 -8.77 15.12
C THR A 161 -9.08 -8.22 16.01
N GLU A 162 -9.22 -8.33 17.33
CA GLU A 162 -8.20 -7.86 18.28
C GLU A 162 -6.91 -8.67 18.20
N ASP A 163 -6.98 -9.99 18.00
CA ASP A 163 -5.79 -10.83 17.82
C ASP A 163 -5.09 -10.51 16.49
N TRP A 164 -5.86 -10.33 15.41
CA TRP A 164 -5.34 -9.94 14.10
C TRP A 164 -4.67 -8.56 14.13
N LEU A 165 -5.27 -7.56 14.79
CA LEU A 165 -4.70 -6.22 14.94
C LEU A 165 -3.38 -6.27 15.73
N LYS A 166 -3.32 -7.05 16.81
CA LYS A 166 -2.09 -7.21 17.61
C LYS A 166 -0.98 -7.90 16.83
N GLU A 167 -1.29 -8.96 16.10
CA GLU A 167 -0.32 -9.68 15.25
C GLU A 167 0.22 -8.76 14.14
N THR A 168 -0.67 -8.01 13.50
CA THR A 168 -0.32 -7.05 12.44
C THR A 168 0.52 -5.90 12.97
N GLU A 169 0.16 -5.32 14.12
CA GLU A 169 0.94 -4.29 14.80
C GLU A 169 2.34 -4.80 15.17
N ARG A 170 2.45 -6.00 15.75
CA ARG A 170 3.75 -6.63 16.05
C ARG A 170 4.59 -6.77 14.79
N HIS A 171 3.99 -7.24 13.71
CA HIS A 171 4.68 -7.43 12.43
C HIS A 171 5.18 -6.11 11.86
N LEU A 172 4.32 -5.08 11.77
CA LEU A 172 4.67 -3.76 11.23
C LEU A 172 5.81 -3.09 12.02
N ARG A 173 5.72 -3.09 13.35
CA ARG A 173 6.81 -2.57 14.20
C ARG A 173 8.09 -3.39 14.03
N GLY A 174 7.95 -4.71 13.92
CA GLY A 174 9.09 -5.63 13.78
C GLY A 174 9.84 -5.52 12.45
N ILE A 175 9.14 -5.23 11.34
CA ILE A 175 9.77 -5.04 10.02
C ILE A 175 10.36 -3.64 9.85
N ALA A 176 9.97 -2.65 10.67
CA ALA A 176 10.42 -1.26 10.59
C ALA A 176 11.82 -0.99 11.17
N ARG A 177 12.54 -2.04 11.55
CA ARG A 177 13.89 -1.95 12.11
C ARG A 177 14.97 -1.64 11.06
N PRO A 178 16.10 -1.03 11.45
CA PRO A 178 17.21 -0.70 10.56
C PRO A 178 17.74 -1.88 9.73
N GLU A 179 17.89 -3.06 10.35
CA GLU A 179 18.48 -4.25 9.72
C GLU A 179 17.59 -4.86 8.62
N GLY A 180 16.30 -4.50 8.62
CA GLY A 180 15.28 -5.09 7.77
C GLY A 180 14.96 -6.55 8.09
N LEU A 181 14.07 -7.13 7.29
CA LEU A 181 13.57 -8.49 7.47
C LEU A 181 14.41 -9.53 6.73
N PHE A 182 14.85 -9.19 5.51
CA PHE A 182 15.68 -10.03 4.65
C PHE A 182 16.44 -9.18 3.64
N LYS A 183 17.43 -9.75 2.97
CA LYS A 183 18.08 -9.13 1.80
C LYS A 183 17.40 -9.63 0.52
N ASP A 184 16.87 -8.72 -0.29
CA ASP A 184 16.30 -9.06 -1.59
C ASP A 184 17.42 -9.23 -2.61
N THR A 185 17.90 -10.46 -2.79
CA THR A 185 19.00 -10.78 -3.71
C THR A 185 18.56 -10.86 -5.18
N LEU A 186 17.26 -10.81 -5.45
CA LEU A 186 16.72 -11.06 -6.80
C LEU A 186 16.49 -9.75 -7.56
N ILE A 187 15.84 -8.77 -6.94
CA ILE A 187 15.41 -7.54 -7.61
C ILE A 187 16.26 -6.35 -7.18
N THR A 188 16.21 -5.98 -5.89
CA THR A 188 16.82 -4.72 -5.44
C THR A 188 18.29 -4.84 -5.03
N ASP A 189 18.74 -6.04 -4.64
CA ASP A 189 20.03 -6.32 -3.96
C ASP A 189 20.24 -5.49 -2.68
N GLN A 190 19.15 -5.05 -2.05
CA GLN A 190 19.16 -4.26 -0.82
C GLN A 190 18.48 -5.00 0.34
N PRO A 191 18.78 -4.63 1.60
CA PRO A 191 17.94 -5.01 2.73
C PRO A 191 16.51 -4.49 2.52
N TRP A 192 15.52 -5.37 2.68
CA TRP A 192 14.12 -5.00 2.65
C TRP A 192 13.60 -4.80 4.07
N ARG A 193 12.94 -3.68 4.33
CA ARG A 193 12.39 -3.30 5.64
C ARG A 193 11.11 -2.50 5.46
N GLY A 194 10.23 -2.51 6.46
CA GLY A 194 9.05 -1.67 6.46
C GLY A 194 9.43 -0.19 6.63
N GLN A 195 9.12 0.64 5.64
CA GLN A 195 9.44 2.06 5.67
C GLN A 195 8.54 2.81 4.70
N GLN A 196 8.19 4.04 5.04
CA GLN A 196 7.32 4.89 4.22
C GLN A 196 8.16 5.98 3.54
N ARG A 197 8.06 6.07 2.22
CA ARG A 197 8.77 7.15 1.49
C ARG A 197 7.88 8.37 1.44
N ARG A 198 8.23 9.40 2.21
CA ARG A 198 7.47 10.65 2.29
C ARG A 198 8.11 11.73 1.45
N THR A 199 7.38 12.20 0.44
CA THR A 199 7.74 13.37 -0.35
C THR A 199 6.90 14.56 0.06
N ARG A 200 7.54 15.70 0.33
CA ARG A 200 6.88 16.97 0.64
C ARG A 200 7.31 18.04 -0.35
N MET A 201 6.38 18.88 -0.79
CA MET A 201 6.65 20.08 -1.60
C MET A 201 6.34 21.31 -0.77
N VAL A 202 7.25 22.28 -0.75
CA VAL A 202 7.09 23.55 -0.03
C VAL A 202 7.19 24.68 -1.03
N VAL A 203 6.14 25.49 -1.14
CA VAL A 203 6.07 26.65 -2.04
C VAL A 203 6.00 27.91 -1.20
N TYR A 204 6.88 28.87 -1.46
CA TYR A 204 6.91 30.12 -0.72
C TYR A 204 7.57 31.24 -1.53
N ARG A 205 7.37 32.47 -1.05
CA ARG A 205 7.99 33.66 -1.62
C ARG A 205 8.28 34.67 -0.51
N TRP A 206 9.50 35.19 -0.50
CA TRP A 206 9.88 36.31 0.36
C TRP A 206 9.30 37.60 -0.22
N MET A 207 8.74 38.47 0.61
CA MET A 207 8.17 39.75 0.21
C MET A 207 9.14 40.87 0.58
N GLY A 208 9.60 41.61 -0.42
CA GLY A 208 10.47 42.75 -0.18
C GLY A 208 9.76 43.86 0.61
N LYS A 209 10.55 44.71 1.29
CA LYS A 209 10.06 45.89 2.05
C LYS A 209 9.24 46.89 1.22
N SER A 210 9.34 46.81 -0.11
CA SER A 210 8.64 47.65 -1.08
C SER A 210 7.74 46.81 -1.99
N ASN A 211 7.02 45.82 -1.43
CA ASN A 211 6.06 45.08 -2.24
C ASN A 211 4.96 46.01 -2.77
N HIS A 212 4.88 46.15 -4.09
CA HIS A 212 3.87 46.95 -4.78
C HIS A 212 2.77 46.09 -5.41
N ASP A 213 2.77 44.78 -5.16
CA ASP A 213 1.74 43.90 -5.68
C ASP A 213 0.38 44.23 -5.05
N PRO A 214 -0.67 44.49 -5.84
CA PRO A 214 -2.00 44.77 -5.33
C PRO A 214 -2.66 43.54 -4.67
N MET A 215 -2.18 42.33 -4.96
CA MET A 215 -2.71 41.10 -4.38
C MET A 215 -2.06 40.80 -3.01
N PRO A 216 -2.84 40.44 -1.99
CA PRO A 216 -2.28 40.01 -0.70
C PRO A 216 -1.40 38.76 -0.84
N PRO A 217 -0.30 38.62 -0.08
CA PRO A 217 0.63 37.48 -0.20
C PRO A 217 -0.03 36.11 -0.10
N ILE A 218 -1.01 35.93 0.80
CA ILE A 218 -1.76 34.68 0.96
C ILE A 218 -2.57 34.35 -0.30
N ALA A 219 -3.19 35.35 -0.92
CA ALA A 219 -3.96 35.15 -2.15
C ALA A 219 -3.02 34.78 -3.33
N MET A 220 -1.86 35.42 -3.42
CA MET A 220 -0.83 35.07 -4.41
C MET A 220 -0.36 33.62 -4.22
N LEU A 221 -0.03 33.24 -2.98
CA LEU A 221 0.39 31.88 -2.64
C LEU A 221 -0.68 30.86 -3.04
N ASN A 222 -1.94 31.10 -2.69
CA ASN A 222 -3.03 30.18 -3.03
C ASN A 222 -3.20 30.03 -4.54
N GLN A 223 -3.17 31.13 -5.30
CA GLN A 223 -3.29 31.09 -6.76
C GLN A 223 -2.14 30.32 -7.41
N THR A 224 -0.90 30.54 -6.98
CA THR A 224 0.28 29.81 -7.47
C THR A 224 0.22 28.34 -7.08
N CYS A 225 -0.17 28.03 -5.85
CA CYS A 225 -0.32 26.65 -5.37
C CYS A 225 -1.38 25.89 -6.18
N GLU A 226 -2.56 26.48 -6.39
CA GLU A 226 -3.63 25.87 -7.19
C GLU A 226 -3.15 25.55 -8.62
N ARG A 227 -2.40 26.48 -9.24
CA ARG A 227 -1.83 26.30 -10.57
C ARG A 227 -0.84 25.12 -10.62
N VAL A 228 0.15 25.09 -9.70
CA VAL A 228 1.17 24.02 -9.69
C VAL A 228 0.58 22.67 -9.31
N THR A 229 -0.32 22.61 -8.32
CA THR A 229 -0.96 21.35 -7.93
C THR A 229 -1.89 20.82 -9.02
N GLY A 230 -2.59 21.70 -9.73
CA GLY A 230 -3.45 21.32 -10.86
C GLY A 230 -2.63 20.82 -12.05
N ALA A 231 -1.49 21.45 -12.34
CA ALA A 231 -0.60 21.01 -13.41
C ALA A 231 0.08 19.67 -13.08
N LEU A 232 0.57 19.49 -11.85
CA LEU A 232 1.15 18.24 -11.37
C LEU A 232 0.11 17.09 -11.35
N ALA A 233 -1.15 17.38 -11.02
CA ALA A 233 -2.23 16.39 -11.11
C ALA A 233 -2.43 15.87 -12.54
N GLY A 234 -2.17 16.70 -13.57
CA GLY A 234 -2.16 16.29 -14.98
C GLY A 234 -1.07 15.25 -15.31
N ALA A 235 0.04 15.25 -14.56
CA ALA A 235 1.08 14.23 -14.63
C ALA A 235 0.76 12.97 -13.80
N GLY A 236 -0.36 12.96 -13.06
CA GLY A 236 -0.74 11.91 -12.12
C GLY A 236 -0.16 12.08 -10.70
N VAL A 237 0.49 13.21 -10.40
CA VAL A 237 1.09 13.49 -9.10
C VAL A 237 0.03 14.13 -8.20
N ALA A 238 -0.37 13.44 -7.12
CA ALA A 238 -1.35 14.00 -6.18
C ALA A 238 -0.64 14.87 -5.13
N CYS A 239 -1.17 16.08 -4.91
CA CYS A 239 -0.65 17.03 -3.95
C CYS A 239 -1.72 17.33 -2.90
N VAL A 240 -1.45 17.07 -1.62
CA VAL A 240 -2.38 17.32 -0.51
C VAL A 240 -1.79 18.37 0.41
N ARG A 241 -2.45 19.51 0.57
CA ARG A 241 -1.98 20.60 1.43
C ARG A 241 -1.93 20.17 2.89
N GLN A 242 -0.81 20.40 3.57
CA GLN A 242 -0.60 20.02 4.96
C GLN A 242 -1.13 21.08 5.93
N ASN A 243 -1.63 20.63 7.08
CA ASN A 243 -2.04 21.48 8.19
C ASN A 243 -0.90 21.72 9.19
N GLY A 244 -1.14 22.57 10.20
CA GLY A 244 -0.14 22.94 11.20
C GLY A 244 0.40 21.74 11.97
N ALA A 245 -0.47 20.80 12.34
CA ALA A 245 -0.07 19.58 13.04
C ALA A 245 0.87 18.69 12.22
N GLN A 246 0.61 18.52 10.93
CA GLN A 246 1.45 17.71 10.03
C GLN A 246 2.82 18.34 9.78
N VAL A 247 2.86 19.67 9.58
CA VAL A 247 4.13 20.39 9.40
C VAL A 247 4.94 20.39 10.70
N HIS A 248 4.29 20.63 11.83
CA HIS A 248 4.93 20.63 13.14
C HIS A 248 5.47 19.24 13.49
N ASP A 249 4.70 18.16 13.33
CA ASP A 249 5.16 16.79 13.60
C ASP A 249 6.39 16.43 12.75
N TRP A 250 6.41 16.83 11.47
CA TRP A 250 7.58 16.61 10.61
C TRP A 250 8.83 17.31 11.13
N LEU A 251 8.73 18.60 11.47
CA LEU A 251 9.88 19.39 11.94
C LEU A 251 10.31 19.00 13.36
N LEU A 252 9.35 18.67 14.23
CA LEU A 252 9.60 18.22 15.61
C LEU A 252 10.48 16.97 15.63
N ARG A 253 10.16 15.98 14.78
CA ARG A 253 10.95 14.74 14.62
C ARG A 253 12.33 14.97 13.99
N HIS A 254 12.48 16.02 13.19
CA HIS A 254 13.76 16.39 12.59
C HIS A 254 14.72 16.99 13.61
N PHE A 255 14.23 17.85 14.49
CA PHE A 255 15.02 18.53 15.52
C PHE A 255 15.17 17.75 16.83
N ASN A 256 14.30 16.77 17.09
CA ASN A 256 14.38 15.91 18.27
C ASN A 256 14.50 14.43 17.87
N PRO A 257 15.54 14.05 17.10
CA PRO A 257 15.63 12.72 16.54
C PRO A 257 15.87 11.64 17.60
N SER A 258 16.37 11.98 18.81
CA SER A 258 16.75 11.00 19.82
C SER A 258 16.86 11.52 21.26
N PRO A 259 15.82 12.13 21.84
CA PRO A 259 15.87 12.71 23.18
C PRO A 259 16.31 11.69 24.23
N GLU A 260 17.27 12.06 25.08
CA GLU A 260 17.78 11.17 26.15
C GLU A 260 16.98 11.28 27.46
N TRP A 261 16.25 12.39 27.64
CA TRP A 261 15.55 12.72 28.89
C TRP A 261 14.09 12.22 28.91
N VAL A 262 13.56 11.75 27.78
CA VAL A 262 12.21 11.20 27.62
C VAL A 262 12.18 10.24 26.43
N ASP A 263 11.26 9.28 26.45
CA ASP A 263 10.95 8.47 25.28
C ASP A 263 10.42 9.33 24.11
N LYS A 264 10.81 9.01 22.87
CA LYS A 264 10.51 9.85 21.70
C LYS A 264 9.03 9.97 21.42
N GLU A 265 8.30 8.86 21.52
CA GLU A 265 6.86 8.85 21.24
C GLU A 265 6.08 9.64 22.29
N THR A 266 6.56 9.63 23.54
CA THR A 266 6.02 10.51 24.59
C THR A 266 6.25 11.98 24.25
N LEU A 267 7.45 12.37 23.82
CA LEU A 267 7.72 13.74 23.38
C LEU A 267 6.83 14.15 22.20
N TYR A 268 6.77 13.35 21.14
CA TYR A 268 6.00 13.67 19.94
C TYR A 268 4.51 13.83 20.22
N ARG A 269 3.95 13.04 21.14
CA ARG A 269 2.56 13.16 21.56
C ARG A 269 2.32 14.41 22.42
N ASP A 270 3.16 14.64 23.43
CA ASP A 270 2.91 15.68 24.43
C ASP A 270 3.30 17.09 23.93
N ALA A 271 4.22 17.16 22.96
CA ALA A 271 4.58 18.37 22.23
C ALA A 271 3.79 18.54 20.92
N ALA A 272 2.68 17.81 20.74
CA ALA A 272 1.87 17.93 19.54
C ALA A 272 1.32 19.35 19.37
N TYR A 273 1.26 19.79 18.10
CA TYR A 273 0.72 21.09 17.73
C TYR A 273 -0.73 21.24 18.18
N PHE A 274 -1.05 22.40 18.75
CA PHE A 274 -2.40 22.74 19.16
C PHE A 274 -3.02 23.72 18.15
N ASP A 275 -4.11 23.31 17.51
CA ASP A 275 -4.86 24.17 16.61
C ASP A 275 -5.62 25.22 17.42
N SER A 276 -5.35 26.49 17.12
CA SER A 276 -5.94 27.62 17.86
C SER A 276 -7.47 27.62 17.84
N ARG A 277 -8.09 27.00 16.83
CA ARG A 277 -9.55 26.87 16.67
C ARG A 277 -10.19 25.88 17.64
N ASP A 278 -9.40 24.98 18.21
CA ASP A 278 -9.86 23.99 19.20
C ASP A 278 -9.85 24.56 20.63
N THR A 279 -9.54 25.85 20.79
CA THR A 279 -9.59 26.54 22.07
C THR A 279 -11.03 26.54 22.62
N PRO A 280 -11.26 26.04 23.85
CA PRO A 280 -12.59 26.04 24.45
C PRO A 280 -13.20 27.44 24.56
N GLU A 281 -14.52 27.53 24.41
CA GLU A 281 -15.24 28.80 24.51
C GLU A 281 -15.00 29.49 25.86
N GLY A 282 -14.52 30.74 25.83
CA GLY A 282 -14.17 31.52 27.03
C GLY A 282 -12.73 31.33 27.53
N ALA A 283 -11.93 30.44 26.93
CA ALA A 283 -10.50 30.34 27.17
C ALA A 283 -9.71 31.19 26.15
N MET A 284 -8.54 31.72 26.55
CA MET A 284 -7.61 32.33 25.60
C MET A 284 -6.66 31.25 25.06
N PRO A 285 -6.40 31.24 23.74
CA PRO A 285 -5.43 30.32 23.15
C PRO A 285 -4.03 30.61 23.72
N VAL A 286 -3.23 29.56 23.92
CA VAL A 286 -1.81 29.71 24.19
C VAL A 286 -1.13 29.98 22.85
N GLN A 287 -0.56 31.18 22.70
CA GLN A 287 0.23 31.55 21.52
C GLN A 287 1.71 31.39 21.86
N ASN A 288 2.33 30.36 21.30
CA ASN A 288 3.78 30.16 21.33
C ASN A 288 4.32 30.45 19.93
N ASP A 289 5.55 30.95 19.84
CA ASP A 289 6.26 31.05 18.57
C ASP A 289 6.46 29.65 17.97
N PHE A 290 6.12 29.48 16.69
CA PHE A 290 6.12 28.17 16.05
C PHE A 290 7.51 27.53 16.00
N ALA A 291 8.58 28.32 15.82
CA ALA A 291 9.94 27.79 15.80
C ALA A 291 10.39 27.37 17.21
N GLU A 292 9.98 28.09 18.25
CA GLU A 292 10.31 27.77 19.64
C GLU A 292 9.68 26.45 20.11
N THR A 293 8.51 26.06 19.59
CA THR A 293 7.85 24.79 19.98
C THR A 293 8.52 23.54 19.40
N LEU A 294 9.52 23.69 18.53
CA LEU A 294 10.19 22.57 17.85
C LEU A 294 11.45 22.07 18.55
N LEU A 295 11.99 22.79 19.52
CA LEU A 295 13.32 22.55 20.09
C LEU A 295 13.25 22.33 21.60
N PHE A 296 13.36 21.07 22.03
CA PHE A 296 13.31 20.71 23.46
C PHE A 296 14.69 20.43 24.06
N THR A 297 15.67 20.11 23.22
CA THR A 297 17.08 19.97 23.59
C THR A 297 17.88 21.09 22.94
N PRO A 298 18.67 21.88 23.70
CA PRO A 298 19.50 22.93 23.11
C PRO A 298 20.48 22.37 22.06
N PRO A 299 20.41 22.83 20.80
CA PRO A 299 21.28 22.34 19.74
C PRO A 299 22.69 22.93 19.89
N VAL A 300 23.70 22.19 19.44
CA VAL A 300 25.10 22.63 19.49
C VAL A 300 25.64 22.77 18.07
N SER A 301 26.22 23.93 17.76
CA SER A 301 27.00 24.10 16.53
C SER A 301 28.43 23.63 16.74
N ASP A 302 28.96 22.84 15.81
CA ASP A 302 30.35 22.42 15.76
C ASP A 302 30.99 22.90 14.44
N PRO A 303 31.53 24.13 14.40
CA PRO A 303 32.13 24.70 13.20
C PRO A 303 33.39 23.99 12.73
N ASP A 304 34.14 23.36 13.65
CA ASP A 304 35.40 22.68 13.34
C ASP A 304 35.13 21.40 12.51
N HIS A 305 34.05 20.69 12.80
CA HIS A 305 33.63 19.51 12.05
C HIS A 305 32.53 19.81 11.01
N GLY A 306 31.96 21.02 11.02
CA GLY A 306 30.92 21.47 10.10
C GLY A 306 29.57 20.78 10.33
N VAL A 307 29.22 20.48 11.58
CA VAL A 307 28.00 19.74 11.93
C VAL A 307 27.14 20.46 12.97
N TRP A 308 25.84 20.20 12.92
CA TRP A 308 24.90 20.55 13.99
C TRP A 308 24.63 19.32 14.84
N TRP A 309 24.53 19.49 16.16
CA TRP A 309 24.15 18.41 17.08
C TRP A 309 22.73 18.64 17.58
N PHE A 310 21.86 17.66 17.32
CA PHE A 310 20.48 17.62 17.83
C PHE A 310 20.29 16.30 18.56
N ASP A 311 19.92 16.32 19.84
CA ASP A 311 19.87 15.15 20.72
C ASP A 311 21.13 14.26 20.62
N ASN A 312 22.32 14.88 20.68
CA ASN A 312 23.61 14.21 20.49
C ASN A 312 23.78 13.46 19.16
N GLN A 313 22.92 13.69 18.17
CA GLN A 313 23.13 13.22 16.79
C GLN A 313 23.76 14.30 15.93
N ALA A 314 24.84 13.94 15.24
CA ALA A 314 25.54 14.81 14.32
C ALA A 314 24.80 14.89 12.98
N HIS A 315 24.42 16.10 12.59
CA HIS A 315 23.73 16.43 11.34
C HIS A 315 24.67 17.23 10.42
N CYS A 316 24.74 16.85 9.13
CA CYS A 316 25.48 17.60 8.12
C CYS A 316 24.74 17.70 6.79
N ALA A 317 25.09 18.70 5.99
CA ALA A 317 24.58 18.87 4.63
C ALA A 317 25.65 18.50 3.59
N ILE A 318 25.23 17.85 2.51
CA ILE A 318 26.08 17.45 1.39
C ILE A 318 25.47 18.05 0.11
N PRO A 319 25.94 19.24 -0.33
CA PRO A 319 25.44 19.86 -1.54
C PRO A 319 26.06 19.21 -2.79
N VAL A 320 25.29 19.17 -3.89
CA VAL A 320 25.75 18.73 -5.21
C VAL A 320 26.39 19.92 -5.94
N GLU A 321 27.64 19.75 -6.36
CA GLU A 321 28.40 20.76 -7.10
C GLU A 321 27.95 20.87 -8.55
N LYS A 322 27.78 19.72 -9.23
CA LYS A 322 27.41 19.64 -10.65
C LYS A 322 26.82 18.29 -11.04
N LEU A 323 26.06 18.30 -12.13
CA LEU A 323 25.61 17.11 -12.84
C LEU A 323 26.67 16.71 -13.88
N ARG A 324 27.09 15.44 -13.91
CA ARG A 324 28.07 14.90 -14.87
C ARG A 324 27.44 14.39 -16.16
N ARG A 325 26.16 14.04 -16.10
CA ARG A 325 25.33 13.59 -17.21
C ARG A 325 23.90 14.10 -17.02
N PRO A 326 23.10 14.24 -18.09
CA PRO A 326 21.67 14.50 -17.97
C PRO A 326 21.00 13.43 -17.09
N PRO A 327 20.16 13.81 -16.13
CA PRO A 327 19.41 12.85 -15.34
C PRO A 327 18.27 12.25 -16.15
N GLU A 328 18.09 10.95 -16.03
CA GLU A 328 16.95 10.23 -16.60
C GLU A 328 15.71 10.43 -15.72
N PRO A 329 14.48 10.26 -16.25
CA PRO A 329 13.26 10.32 -15.45
C PRO A 329 13.31 9.39 -14.23
N GLY A 330 13.03 9.92 -13.04
CA GLY A 330 13.01 9.14 -11.80
C GLY A 330 14.37 8.76 -11.24
N THR A 331 15.44 9.48 -11.61
CA THR A 331 16.83 9.19 -11.19
C THR A 331 16.98 8.97 -9.68
N ILE A 332 16.25 9.69 -8.83
CA ILE A 332 16.37 9.59 -7.37
C ILE A 332 15.42 8.54 -6.79
N THR A 333 14.13 8.63 -7.09
CA THR A 333 13.06 7.92 -6.38
C THR A 333 12.32 6.88 -7.23
N GLY A 334 12.44 6.93 -8.56
CA GLY A 334 11.82 5.98 -9.48
C GLY A 334 12.60 4.67 -9.60
N GLU A 335 11.92 3.58 -9.98
CA GLU A 335 12.56 2.29 -10.21
C GLU A 335 13.34 2.29 -11.53
N MET A 336 14.66 2.14 -11.45
CA MET A 336 15.52 2.10 -12.62
C MET A 336 16.29 0.78 -12.69
N LYS A 337 16.52 0.30 -13.92
CA LYS A 337 17.39 -0.87 -14.17
C LYS A 337 18.84 -0.51 -13.87
N ARG A 338 19.49 -1.30 -13.02
CA ARG A 338 20.92 -1.20 -12.69
C ARG A 338 21.65 -2.46 -13.12
N GLY A 339 22.29 -2.39 -14.29
CA GLY A 339 22.88 -3.57 -14.93
C GLY A 339 21.80 -4.48 -15.53
N GLU A 340 22.13 -5.76 -15.72
CA GLU A 340 21.26 -6.67 -16.48
C GLU A 340 20.05 -7.21 -15.70
N LYS A 341 20.11 -7.25 -14.36
CA LYS A 341 19.11 -7.98 -13.54
C LYS A 341 18.51 -7.21 -12.37
N LYS A 342 19.13 -6.11 -11.93
CA LYS A 342 18.71 -5.42 -10.70
C LYS A 342 17.86 -4.21 -11.02
N ILE A 343 16.83 -3.97 -10.21
CA ILE A 343 15.92 -2.82 -10.32
C ILE A 343 15.77 -2.24 -8.92
N ASN A 344 16.07 -0.96 -8.74
CA ASN A 344 15.86 -0.24 -7.50
C ASN A 344 15.79 1.27 -7.73
N ALA A 345 15.30 2.00 -6.73
CA ALA A 345 15.45 3.46 -6.68
C ALA A 345 16.86 3.81 -6.18
N LEU A 346 17.43 4.92 -6.63
CA LEU A 346 18.74 5.39 -6.13
C LEU A 346 18.72 5.59 -4.62
N MET A 347 17.58 6.08 -4.11
CA MET A 347 17.37 6.32 -2.70
C MET A 347 17.41 5.06 -1.84
N ASP A 348 17.13 3.88 -2.41
CA ASP A 348 17.26 2.60 -1.68
C ASP A 348 18.72 2.27 -1.33
N LEU A 349 19.69 2.93 -1.99
CA LEU A 349 21.12 2.80 -1.74
C LEU A 349 21.65 3.87 -0.76
N PHE A 350 20.81 4.81 -0.34
CA PHE A 350 21.27 5.87 0.56
C PHE A 350 21.40 5.34 2.00
N PRO A 351 22.35 5.87 2.76
CA PRO A 351 22.42 5.58 4.18
C PRO A 351 21.12 5.95 4.90
N GLU A 352 20.75 5.20 5.93
CA GLU A 352 19.54 5.49 6.70
C GLU A 352 19.54 6.90 7.31
N GLY A 353 18.37 7.53 7.29
CA GLY A 353 18.16 8.89 7.80
C GLY A 353 18.63 9.98 6.83
N THR A 354 18.89 9.64 5.57
CA THR A 354 19.15 10.63 4.52
C THR A 354 17.85 11.34 4.13
N MET A 355 17.86 12.67 4.16
CA MET A 355 16.79 13.50 3.58
C MET A 355 17.32 14.20 2.33
N VAL A 356 16.62 14.07 1.22
CA VAL A 356 16.90 14.79 -0.02
C VAL A 356 16.18 16.14 0.03
N CYS A 357 16.88 17.23 -0.29
CA CYS A 357 16.32 18.56 -0.47
C CYS A 357 16.69 19.10 -1.86
N MET A 358 15.69 19.47 -2.65
CA MET A 358 15.86 20.17 -3.92
C MET A 358 15.22 21.55 -3.81
N THR A 359 16.02 22.61 -3.81
CA THR A 359 15.53 24.00 -3.82
C THR A 359 15.56 24.53 -5.25
N ILE A 360 14.41 24.94 -5.78
CA ILE A 360 14.24 25.51 -7.12
C ILE A 360 13.82 26.97 -6.99
N VAL A 361 14.53 27.85 -7.68
CA VAL A 361 14.30 29.29 -7.72
C VAL A 361 13.88 29.67 -9.13
N VAL A 362 12.62 30.09 -9.27
CA VAL A 362 12.03 30.49 -10.54
C VAL A 362 12.69 31.79 -10.99
N GLN A 363 13.33 31.80 -12.16
CA GLN A 363 14.00 32.99 -12.68
C GLN A 363 13.34 33.51 -13.96
N PRO A 364 13.27 34.84 -14.16
CA PRO A 364 12.85 35.42 -15.43
C PRO A 364 13.77 35.03 -16.58
N GLN A 365 13.20 34.47 -17.64
CA GLN A 365 13.98 33.99 -18.79
C GLN A 365 14.57 35.16 -19.60
N ASP A 366 13.85 36.28 -19.71
CA ASP A 366 14.32 37.49 -20.43
C ASP A 366 15.58 38.10 -19.78
N THR A 367 15.61 38.15 -18.45
CA THR A 367 16.76 38.64 -17.67
C THR A 367 17.97 37.74 -17.89
N LEU A 368 17.74 36.43 -17.89
CA LEU A 368 18.78 35.43 -18.16
C LEU A 368 19.31 35.53 -19.61
N GLU A 369 18.44 35.72 -20.61
CA GLU A 369 18.85 35.95 -21.99
C GLU A 369 19.73 37.21 -22.13
N ASN A 370 19.36 38.29 -21.43
CA ASN A 370 20.14 39.52 -21.42
C ASN A 370 21.53 39.31 -20.78
N ASP A 371 21.62 38.52 -19.71
CA ASP A 371 22.88 38.13 -19.10
C ASP A 371 23.76 37.31 -20.04
N PHE A 372 23.19 36.35 -20.78
CA PHE A 372 23.93 35.60 -21.79
C PHE A 372 24.36 36.47 -22.97
N ASN A 373 23.52 37.41 -23.42
CA ASN A 373 23.88 38.37 -24.45
C ASN A 373 25.07 39.24 -24.01
N ARG A 374 25.09 39.66 -22.74
CA ARG A 374 26.21 40.40 -22.14
C ARG A 374 27.47 39.53 -22.04
N LEU A 375 27.33 38.26 -21.65
CA LEU A 375 28.44 37.30 -21.58
C LEU A 375 29.07 37.09 -22.96
N ALA A 376 28.26 36.88 -24.00
CA ALA A 376 28.74 36.73 -25.38
C ALA A 376 29.44 38.00 -25.90
N LYS A 377 28.93 39.19 -25.56
CA LYS A 377 29.58 40.48 -25.91
C LYS A 377 30.93 40.66 -25.21
N ASN A 378 31.04 40.20 -23.96
CA ASN A 378 32.27 40.31 -23.17
C ASN A 378 33.34 39.28 -23.58
N ALA A 379 32.97 38.20 -24.25
CA ALA A 379 33.88 37.20 -24.82
C ALA A 379 34.59 37.74 -26.08
N VAL A 380 35.39 38.81 -25.91
CA VAL A 380 36.12 39.49 -26.98
C VAL A 380 37.46 38.81 -27.23
N GLY A 381 37.53 37.99 -28.28
CA GLY A 381 38.77 37.35 -28.73
C GLY A 381 38.54 36.25 -29.77
N GLU A 382 39.56 35.99 -30.60
CA GLU A 382 39.61 34.83 -31.52
C GLU A 382 40.19 33.57 -30.86
N ASN A 383 40.47 33.62 -29.54
CA ASN A 383 40.93 32.43 -28.83
C ASN A 383 39.81 31.38 -28.74
N THR A 384 40.23 30.13 -28.58
CA THR A 384 39.32 28.98 -28.54
C THR A 384 38.29 29.09 -27.40
N GLU A 385 38.67 29.66 -26.26
CA GLU A 385 37.78 29.87 -25.13
C GLU A 385 36.65 30.86 -25.43
N SER A 386 36.96 32.03 -26.01
CA SER A 386 35.93 33.01 -26.39
C SER A 386 35.07 32.52 -27.56
N GLY A 387 35.62 31.69 -28.45
CA GLY A 387 34.87 30.98 -29.46
C GLY A 387 33.85 30.01 -28.86
N ARG A 388 34.29 29.20 -27.88
CA ARG A 388 33.43 28.23 -27.18
C ARG A 388 32.33 28.90 -26.37
N VAL A 389 32.63 29.95 -25.61
CA VAL A 389 31.59 30.71 -24.86
C VAL A 389 30.50 31.23 -25.79
N ARG A 390 30.86 31.72 -26.99
CA ARG A 390 29.86 32.16 -27.98
C ARG A 390 29.03 31.02 -28.55
N GLN A 391 29.63 29.85 -28.77
CA GLN A 391 28.91 28.64 -29.19
C GLN A 391 27.94 28.15 -28.10
N ASP A 392 28.40 28.08 -26.85
CA ASP A 392 27.60 27.66 -25.71
C ASP A 392 26.40 28.61 -25.51
N VAL A 393 26.62 29.93 -25.61
CA VAL A 393 25.52 30.92 -25.56
C VAL A 393 24.55 30.73 -26.72
N ALA A 394 25.03 30.48 -27.94
CA ALA A 394 24.15 30.24 -29.08
C ALA A 394 23.27 28.99 -28.86
N GLN A 395 23.85 27.91 -28.34
CA GLN A 395 23.13 26.68 -28.03
C GLN A 395 22.10 26.88 -26.90
N VAL A 396 22.46 27.59 -25.83
CA VAL A 396 21.52 27.91 -24.74
C VAL A 396 20.33 28.72 -25.28
N LYS A 397 20.58 29.69 -26.17
CA LYS A 397 19.50 30.47 -26.79
C LYS A 397 18.60 29.65 -27.70
N GLU A 398 19.14 28.64 -28.38
CA GLU A 398 18.34 27.70 -29.17
C GLU A 398 17.37 26.92 -28.26
N TYR A 399 17.86 26.41 -27.12
CA TYR A 399 17.00 25.71 -26.16
C TYR A 399 15.95 26.61 -25.50
N LEU A 400 16.32 27.84 -25.11
CA LEU A 400 15.37 28.84 -24.59
C LEU A 400 14.30 29.16 -25.65
N GLY A 401 14.69 29.30 -26.92
CA GLY A 401 13.77 29.49 -28.05
C GLY A 401 12.82 28.31 -28.29
N ASN A 402 13.23 27.10 -27.93
CA ASN A 402 12.42 25.88 -27.96
C ASN A 402 11.57 25.67 -26.69
N ARG A 403 11.41 26.71 -25.85
CA ARG A 403 10.62 26.71 -24.60
C ARG A 403 11.16 25.82 -23.47
N HIS A 404 12.43 25.44 -23.51
CA HIS A 404 13.08 24.88 -22.31
C HIS A 404 13.57 26.03 -21.42
N LYS A 405 13.04 26.14 -20.21
CA LYS A 405 13.44 27.16 -19.23
C LYS A 405 14.66 26.71 -18.44
N LEU A 406 15.43 27.70 -18.00
CA LEU A 406 16.59 27.52 -17.13
C LEU A 406 16.31 28.20 -15.79
N TYR A 407 16.33 27.42 -14.71
CA TYR A 407 16.13 27.91 -13.35
C TYR A 407 17.38 27.75 -12.51
N ARG A 408 17.43 28.43 -11.37
CA ARG A 408 18.46 28.18 -10.36
C ARG A 408 18.00 27.09 -9.43
N ALA A 409 18.85 26.09 -9.19
CA ALA A 409 18.55 25.00 -8.29
C ALA A 409 19.72 24.63 -7.39
N GLY A 410 19.41 24.19 -6.17
CA GLY A 410 20.35 23.56 -5.23
C GLY A 410 19.85 22.16 -4.88
N ILE A 411 20.71 21.15 -4.98
CA ILE A 411 20.42 19.77 -4.57
C ILE A 411 21.31 19.47 -3.37
N THR A 412 20.70 19.17 -2.22
CA THR A 412 21.40 18.96 -0.96
C THR A 412 20.87 17.71 -0.27
N PHE A 413 21.78 16.90 0.27
CA PHE A 413 21.42 15.73 1.07
C PHE A 413 21.76 16.02 2.53
N LEU A 414 20.77 15.91 3.40
CA LEU A 414 20.97 16.02 4.85
C LEU A 414 21.19 14.62 5.41
N LEU A 415 22.29 14.45 6.15
CA LEU A 415 22.65 13.21 6.81
C LEU A 415 22.64 13.38 8.32
N ARG A 416 22.32 12.28 9.01
CA ARG A 416 22.47 12.16 10.46
C ARG A 416 23.12 10.85 10.90
N ALA A 417 23.86 10.92 12.00
CA ALA A 417 24.42 9.76 12.69
C ALA A 417 24.65 10.05 14.18
N GLY A 418 24.73 9.00 15.00
CA GLY A 418 24.99 9.13 16.44
C GLY A 418 26.39 9.61 16.80
N ASP A 419 27.35 9.54 15.88
CA ASP A 419 28.72 10.00 16.10
C ASP A 419 29.42 10.41 14.78
N LEU A 420 30.51 11.16 14.89
CA LEU A 420 31.26 11.69 13.74
C LEU A 420 31.92 10.60 12.89
N THR A 421 32.32 9.47 13.47
CA THR A 421 32.95 8.36 12.73
C THR A 421 31.92 7.71 11.81
N THR A 422 30.75 7.38 12.37
CA THR A 422 29.63 6.83 11.62
C THR A 422 29.14 7.83 10.57
N LEU A 423 29.06 9.13 10.90
CA LEU A 423 28.69 10.18 9.93
C LEU A 423 29.65 10.24 8.75
N ASN A 424 30.96 10.14 8.99
CA ASN A 424 31.96 10.13 7.93
C ASN A 424 31.85 8.89 7.04
N HIS A 425 31.57 7.71 7.61
CA HIS A 425 31.30 6.51 6.81
C HIS A 425 30.06 6.68 5.92
N LYS A 426 28.92 7.12 6.48
CA LYS A 426 27.70 7.40 5.71
C LYS A 426 27.94 8.45 4.61
N ARG A 427 28.73 9.49 4.89
CA ARG A 427 29.09 10.52 3.91
C ARG A 427 29.87 9.95 2.73
N VAL A 428 30.84 9.07 2.98
CA VAL A 428 31.61 8.39 1.92
C VAL A 428 30.71 7.46 1.11
N GLU A 429 29.86 6.68 1.78
CA GLU A 429 28.89 5.79 1.13
C GLU A 429 27.95 6.57 0.20
N LEU A 430 27.29 7.62 0.71
CA LEU A 430 26.42 8.47 -0.09
C LEU A 430 27.17 9.11 -1.25
N THR A 431 28.39 9.61 -1.02
CA THR A 431 29.21 10.22 -2.08
C THR A 431 29.48 9.25 -3.23
N ASN A 432 29.78 7.98 -2.92
CA ASN A 432 30.00 6.96 -3.95
C ASN A 432 28.73 6.67 -4.76
N VAL A 433 27.59 6.57 -4.08
CA VAL A 433 26.28 6.35 -4.73
C VAL A 433 25.93 7.51 -5.66
N LEU A 434 26.07 8.76 -5.19
CA LEU A 434 25.79 9.97 -5.97
C LEU A 434 26.70 10.07 -7.19
N LEU A 435 28.01 9.84 -7.03
CA LEU A 435 28.97 9.87 -8.14
C LEU A 435 28.62 8.83 -9.21
N GLY A 436 28.20 7.63 -8.80
CA GLY A 436 27.73 6.58 -9.71
C GLY A 436 26.45 6.96 -10.46
N ALA A 437 25.58 7.78 -9.86
CA ALA A 437 24.40 8.33 -10.50
C ALA A 437 24.70 9.53 -11.43
N GLY A 438 25.91 10.10 -11.37
CA GLY A 438 26.28 11.31 -12.11
C GLY A 438 26.03 12.62 -11.35
N LEU A 439 25.68 12.54 -10.07
CA LEU A 439 25.58 13.66 -9.15
C LEU A 439 26.93 13.83 -8.47
N GLN A 440 27.65 14.94 -8.72
CA GLN A 440 28.94 15.17 -8.06
C GLN A 440 28.76 16.02 -6.80
N PRO A 441 28.97 15.47 -5.59
CA PRO A 441 28.92 16.24 -4.35
C PRO A 441 30.11 17.20 -4.24
N VAL A 442 29.93 18.30 -3.52
CA VAL A 442 31.02 19.15 -3.07
C VAL A 442 31.90 18.36 -2.12
N ARG A 443 33.22 18.43 -2.30
CA ARG A 443 34.16 17.77 -1.38
C ARG A 443 34.11 18.48 -0.02
N PRO A 444 34.16 17.75 1.11
CA PRO A 444 34.11 18.35 2.43
C PRO A 444 35.15 19.46 2.65
N GLU A 445 36.37 19.30 2.10
CA GLU A 445 37.44 20.29 2.26
C GLU A 445 37.20 21.59 1.46
N PHE A 446 36.22 21.59 0.55
CA PHE A 446 35.85 22.72 -0.31
C PHE A 446 34.50 23.33 0.08
N ASP A 447 33.78 22.75 1.05
CA ASP A 447 32.59 23.40 1.60
C ASP A 447 33.01 24.55 2.50
N VAL A 448 32.71 25.77 2.05
CA VAL A 448 33.12 27.01 2.71
C VAL A 448 32.32 27.27 3.99
N ALA A 449 31.07 26.79 4.05
CA ALA A 449 30.16 27.09 5.16
C ALA A 449 29.11 25.98 5.36
N PRO A 450 29.53 24.78 5.80
CA PRO A 450 28.64 23.61 5.89
C PRO A 450 27.45 23.81 6.82
N LEU A 451 27.63 24.54 7.93
CA LEU A 451 26.53 24.89 8.84
C LEU A 451 25.48 25.77 8.16
N ASN A 452 25.90 26.71 7.31
CA ASN A 452 24.99 27.58 6.55
C ASN A 452 24.30 26.81 5.42
N THR A 453 25.00 25.86 4.79
CA THR A 453 24.41 24.96 3.79
C THR A 453 23.26 24.16 4.42
N TYR A 454 23.44 23.65 5.64
CA TYR A 454 22.39 22.95 6.38
C TYR A 454 21.18 23.85 6.63
N LEU A 455 21.38 25.04 7.19
CA LEU A 455 20.28 25.98 7.46
C LEU A 455 19.50 26.35 6.19
N ARG A 456 20.21 26.66 5.10
CA ARG A 456 19.57 27.03 3.82
C ARG A 456 18.79 25.90 3.17
N ALA A 457 19.11 24.64 3.48
CA ALA A 457 18.40 23.49 2.97
C ALA A 457 17.12 23.18 3.74
N LEU A 458 16.92 23.77 4.94
CA LEU A 458 15.67 23.61 5.71
C LEU A 458 14.48 24.30 5.00
N PRO A 459 13.24 23.86 5.29
CA PRO A 459 12.03 24.43 4.68
C PRO A 459 11.94 25.94 4.86
N MET A 460 11.69 26.67 3.77
CA MET A 460 11.52 28.13 3.73
C MET A 460 12.75 28.96 4.13
N CYS A 461 13.84 28.32 4.54
CA CYS A 461 15.04 28.99 5.05
C CYS A 461 15.95 29.57 3.93
N PHE A 462 15.77 29.14 2.68
CA PHE A 462 16.52 29.73 1.57
C PHE A 462 15.94 31.10 1.20
N ASN A 463 16.75 32.15 1.32
CA ASN A 463 16.41 33.51 0.87
C ASN A 463 17.32 33.93 -0.30
N PRO A 464 16.79 34.07 -1.54
CA PRO A 464 17.53 34.45 -2.74
C PRO A 464 18.31 35.77 -2.60
N GLU A 465 17.75 36.78 -1.92
CA GLU A 465 18.38 38.10 -1.73
C GLU A 465 19.68 38.04 -0.91
N THR A 466 19.80 37.00 -0.08
CA THR A 466 21.02 36.76 0.72
C THR A 466 22.09 35.97 -0.05
N ASP A 467 21.73 35.29 -1.14
CA ASP A 467 22.66 34.52 -2.00
C ASP A 467 23.15 35.34 -3.20
N LYS A 468 23.65 36.56 -2.95
CA LYS A 468 24.07 37.52 -3.99
C LYS A 468 25.17 37.02 -4.93
N LYS A 469 25.91 35.99 -4.52
CA LYS A 469 26.98 35.36 -5.31
C LYS A 469 26.58 34.03 -5.92
N HIS A 470 25.34 33.60 -5.70
CA HIS A 470 24.80 32.33 -6.17
C HIS A 470 25.68 31.14 -5.78
N TRP A 471 26.14 31.09 -4.52
CA TRP A 471 27.02 30.03 -4.05
C TRP A 471 26.30 28.71 -3.88
N TYR A 472 25.01 28.76 -3.52
CA TYR A 472 24.22 27.60 -3.13
C TYR A 472 23.29 27.09 -4.24
N THR A 473 23.13 27.86 -5.32
CA THR A 473 22.29 27.50 -6.46
C THR A 473 23.06 27.54 -7.78
N ARG A 474 22.60 26.73 -8.75
CA ARG A 474 23.20 26.59 -10.09
C ARG A 474 22.13 26.65 -11.17
N LEU A 475 22.48 27.26 -12.30
CA LEU A 475 21.61 27.23 -13.48
C LEU A 475 21.46 25.78 -13.96
N THR A 476 20.21 25.32 -14.03
CA THR A 476 19.83 23.95 -14.36
C THR A 476 18.57 23.98 -15.21
N TRP A 477 18.53 23.16 -16.27
CA TRP A 477 17.35 23.03 -17.12
C TRP A 477 16.18 22.44 -16.33
N VAL A 478 14.98 22.97 -16.52
CA VAL A 478 13.80 22.49 -15.81
C VAL A 478 13.52 21.02 -16.13
N GLN A 479 13.78 20.58 -17.36
CA GLN A 479 13.77 19.15 -17.72
C GLN A 479 14.66 18.28 -16.83
N HIS A 480 15.90 18.72 -16.57
CA HIS A 480 16.82 17.99 -15.71
C HIS A 480 16.33 17.96 -14.26
N LEU A 481 15.69 19.05 -13.80
CA LEU A 481 15.05 19.07 -12.49
C LEU A 481 13.90 18.08 -12.45
N ALA A 482 13.01 18.07 -13.44
CA ALA A 482 11.91 17.12 -13.56
C ALA A 482 12.37 15.66 -13.52
N GLY A 483 13.51 15.33 -14.15
CA GLY A 483 14.10 13.99 -14.07
C GLY A 483 14.63 13.60 -12.68
N LEU A 484 15.00 14.57 -11.85
CA LEU A 484 15.51 14.36 -10.49
C LEU A 484 14.42 14.45 -9.41
N LEU A 485 13.30 15.13 -9.69
CA LEU A 485 12.28 15.41 -8.70
C LEU A 485 11.70 14.13 -8.07
N PRO A 486 11.46 14.14 -6.75
CA PRO A 486 10.88 13.00 -6.03
C PRO A 486 9.36 12.83 -6.26
N VAL A 487 8.88 13.16 -7.46
CA VAL A 487 7.46 13.04 -7.89
C VAL A 487 7.17 11.73 -8.63
N THR A 488 8.20 10.92 -8.82
CA THR A 488 8.13 9.54 -9.32
C THR A 488 8.47 8.58 -8.19
N GLY A 489 7.88 7.41 -8.15
CA GLY A 489 8.06 6.50 -7.01
C GLY A 489 7.41 5.14 -7.22
N ARG A 490 7.05 4.52 -6.11
CA ARG A 490 6.36 3.23 -6.03
C ARG A 490 4.91 3.44 -5.64
N GLU A 491 4.04 2.56 -6.07
CA GLU A 491 2.62 2.62 -5.76
C GLU A 491 2.38 2.33 -4.26
N THR A 492 1.37 3.00 -3.69
CA THR A 492 0.91 2.80 -2.30
C THR A 492 -0.58 2.47 -2.21
N GLY A 493 -1.26 2.45 -3.36
CA GLY A 493 -2.66 2.08 -3.49
C GLY A 493 -3.60 3.24 -3.19
N THR A 494 -4.82 2.92 -2.75
CA THR A 494 -5.88 3.90 -2.52
C THR A 494 -5.87 4.48 -1.11
N GLY A 495 -5.09 3.88 -0.21
CA GLY A 495 -5.04 4.25 1.21
C GLY A 495 -6.14 3.62 2.08
N HIS A 496 -7.04 2.82 1.50
CA HIS A 496 -8.07 2.07 2.24
C HIS A 496 -7.54 0.69 2.66
N PRO A 497 -7.34 0.41 3.95
CA PRO A 497 -6.60 -0.76 4.41
C PRO A 497 -7.42 -2.05 4.48
N GLY A 498 -8.31 -2.31 3.50
CA GLY A 498 -9.09 -3.57 3.43
C GLY A 498 -8.24 -4.79 3.10
N MET A 499 -7.28 -4.62 2.19
CA MET A 499 -6.17 -5.52 1.90
C MET A 499 -4.88 -4.72 1.98
N SER A 500 -3.92 -5.25 2.71
CA SER A 500 -2.65 -4.61 3.01
C SER A 500 -1.50 -5.51 2.59
N PHE A 501 -0.67 -4.98 1.71
CA PHE A 501 0.57 -5.56 1.20
C PHE A 501 1.70 -4.53 1.34
N PHE A 502 2.81 -4.75 0.66
CA PHE A 502 3.91 -3.80 0.60
C PHE A 502 4.34 -3.55 -0.85
N ASN A 503 4.96 -2.42 -1.15
CA ASN A 503 5.71 -2.26 -2.40
C ASN A 503 7.16 -2.76 -2.23
N ARG A 504 7.96 -2.69 -3.31
CA ARG A 504 9.37 -3.14 -3.29
C ARG A 504 10.25 -2.37 -2.31
N GLY A 505 9.88 -1.12 -1.99
CA GLY A 505 10.57 -0.27 -1.02
C GLY A 505 10.23 -0.56 0.44
N GLY A 506 9.18 -1.35 0.67
CA GLY A 506 8.68 -1.68 2.00
C GLY A 506 7.62 -0.74 2.53
N ASP A 507 7.09 0.16 1.70
CA ASP A 507 5.92 0.97 2.07
C ASP A 507 4.66 0.13 2.00
N THR A 508 3.68 0.43 2.86
CA THR A 508 2.39 -0.24 2.87
C THR A 508 1.61 0.09 1.61
N LEU A 509 1.17 -0.94 0.89
CA LEU A 509 0.31 -0.82 -0.27
C LEU A 509 -1.08 -1.32 0.10
N THR A 510 -2.08 -0.44 0.01
CA THR A 510 -3.42 -0.72 0.53
C THR A 510 -4.53 -0.43 -0.46
N PHE A 511 -5.51 -1.33 -0.52
CA PHE A 511 -6.75 -1.16 -1.28
C PHE A 511 -7.85 -2.04 -0.70
N ASP A 512 -9.11 -1.74 -1.00
CA ASP A 512 -10.25 -2.50 -0.48
C ASP A 512 -11.32 -2.79 -1.55
N PRO A 513 -11.41 -4.03 -2.06
CA PRO A 513 -12.44 -4.40 -3.03
C PRO A 513 -13.87 -4.19 -2.54
N LEU A 514 -14.14 -4.24 -1.23
CA LEU A 514 -15.47 -4.03 -0.67
C LEU A 514 -15.79 -2.55 -0.45
N ASN A 515 -14.81 -1.65 -0.53
CA ASN A 515 -15.04 -0.22 -0.40
C ASN A 515 -15.59 0.38 -1.70
N LYS A 516 -16.72 1.10 -1.59
CA LYS A 516 -17.38 1.80 -2.70
C LYS A 516 -16.50 2.86 -3.39
N HIS A 517 -15.50 3.39 -2.70
CA HIS A 517 -14.59 4.40 -3.25
C HIS A 517 -13.51 3.76 -4.14
N ASP A 518 -13.14 2.51 -3.86
CA ASP A 518 -12.11 1.76 -4.57
C ASP A 518 -12.66 0.98 -5.76
N ARG A 519 -13.89 0.47 -5.64
CA ARG A 519 -14.57 -0.21 -6.75
C ARG A 519 -15.35 0.77 -7.62
N SER A 520 -15.61 0.37 -8.86
CA SER A 520 -16.39 1.13 -9.84
C SER A 520 -17.70 0.42 -10.18
N GLN A 521 -17.70 -0.91 -10.16
CA GLN A 521 -18.80 -1.75 -10.57
C GLN A 521 -19.17 -2.76 -9.48
N ASN A 522 -18.22 -3.60 -9.04
CA ASN A 522 -18.48 -4.69 -8.10
C ASN A 522 -17.20 -5.10 -7.34
N ALA A 523 -17.34 -6.01 -6.36
CA ALA A 523 -16.21 -6.58 -5.62
C ALA A 523 -15.93 -8.05 -6.00
N HIS A 524 -16.35 -8.48 -7.19
CA HIS A 524 -15.98 -9.80 -7.71
C HIS A 524 -14.49 -9.79 -8.05
N MET A 525 -13.81 -10.88 -7.69
CA MET A 525 -12.36 -10.97 -7.78
C MET A 525 -11.94 -12.29 -8.42
N LEU A 526 -11.00 -12.21 -9.36
CA LEU A 526 -10.22 -13.36 -9.81
C LEU A 526 -8.83 -13.28 -9.19
N TYR A 527 -8.44 -14.36 -8.52
CA TYR A 527 -7.14 -14.55 -7.91
C TYR A 527 -6.37 -15.62 -8.69
N PHE A 528 -5.39 -15.20 -9.47
CA PHE A 528 -4.64 -16.08 -10.35
C PHE A 528 -3.18 -16.20 -9.90
N GLY A 529 -2.71 -17.43 -9.77
CA GLY A 529 -1.32 -17.72 -9.42
C GLY A 529 -0.96 -19.15 -9.79
N PRO A 530 -0.03 -19.37 -10.74
CA PRO A 530 0.42 -20.72 -11.12
C PRO A 530 0.93 -21.53 -9.92
N THR A 531 1.09 -22.85 -10.12
CA THR A 531 1.60 -23.73 -9.07
C THR A 531 2.93 -23.22 -8.52
N GLY A 532 3.00 -23.05 -7.20
CA GLY A 532 4.19 -22.51 -6.53
C GLY A 532 4.29 -20.98 -6.52
N ALA A 533 3.36 -20.21 -7.09
CA ALA A 533 3.36 -18.74 -7.00
C ALA A 533 3.04 -18.21 -5.59
N GLY A 534 2.52 -19.06 -4.69
CA GLY A 534 2.13 -18.70 -3.33
C GLY A 534 0.66 -18.32 -3.18
N LYS A 535 -0.22 -18.84 -4.05
CA LYS A 535 -1.68 -18.59 -4.08
C LYS A 535 -2.33 -18.83 -2.72
N SER A 536 -2.26 -20.06 -2.19
CA SER A 536 -2.97 -20.44 -0.95
C SER A 536 -2.49 -19.67 0.27
N ALA A 537 -1.19 -19.46 0.43
CA ALA A 537 -0.63 -18.66 1.54
C ALA A 537 -1.07 -17.19 1.48
N THR A 538 -1.07 -16.60 0.28
CA THR A 538 -1.53 -15.22 0.12
C THR A 538 -3.05 -15.12 0.33
N LEU A 539 -3.83 -16.08 -0.15
CA LEU A 539 -5.27 -16.11 0.06
C LEU A 539 -5.63 -16.32 1.53
N CYS A 540 -4.90 -17.14 2.29
CA CYS A 540 -5.07 -17.27 3.74
C CYS A 540 -4.85 -15.94 4.46
N ALA A 541 -3.81 -15.19 4.08
CA ALA A 541 -3.57 -13.86 4.62
C ALA A 541 -4.72 -12.91 4.25
N THR A 542 -5.11 -12.84 2.98
CA THR A 542 -6.20 -11.99 2.49
C THR A 542 -7.54 -12.28 3.18
N LEU A 543 -7.92 -13.55 3.34
CA LEU A 543 -9.15 -13.95 4.03
C LEU A 543 -9.10 -13.60 5.53
N SER A 544 -7.92 -13.64 6.16
CA SER A 544 -7.75 -13.20 7.54
C SER A 544 -7.98 -11.69 7.68
N GLN A 545 -7.45 -10.88 6.74
CA GLN A 545 -7.69 -9.42 6.72
C GLN A 545 -9.18 -9.11 6.49
N LEU A 546 -9.80 -9.80 5.54
CA LEU A 546 -11.23 -9.70 5.24
C LEU A 546 -12.08 -9.98 6.49
N MET A 547 -11.82 -11.07 7.19
CA MET A 547 -12.56 -11.44 8.40
C MET A 547 -12.32 -10.47 9.56
N ALA A 548 -11.12 -9.90 9.68
CA ALA A 548 -10.78 -8.99 10.77
C ALA A 548 -11.44 -7.62 10.59
N LEU A 549 -11.46 -7.11 9.36
CA LEU A 549 -11.89 -5.74 9.05
C LEU A 549 -13.37 -5.66 8.71
N HIS A 550 -13.84 -6.56 7.85
CA HIS A 550 -15.23 -6.55 7.36
C HIS A 550 -16.11 -7.60 8.01
N ARG A 551 -15.53 -8.70 8.50
CA ARG A 551 -16.26 -9.86 9.06
C ARG A 551 -17.50 -10.23 8.22
N PRO A 552 -17.35 -10.48 6.91
CA PRO A 552 -18.48 -10.92 6.09
C PRO A 552 -18.97 -12.29 6.55
N ARG A 553 -20.05 -12.77 5.94
CA ARG A 553 -20.30 -14.22 5.93
C ARG A 553 -19.40 -14.85 4.88
N LEU A 554 -18.43 -15.63 5.34
CA LEU A 554 -17.40 -16.19 4.47
C LEU A 554 -17.74 -17.65 4.12
N PHE A 555 -17.93 -17.92 2.84
CA PHE A 555 -18.05 -19.27 2.31
C PHE A 555 -16.76 -19.61 1.57
N ILE A 556 -16.15 -20.75 1.86
CA ILE A 556 -14.95 -21.24 1.20
C ILE A 556 -15.26 -22.62 0.63
N ALA A 557 -15.23 -22.76 -0.69
CA ALA A 557 -15.23 -24.04 -1.37
C ALA A 557 -13.79 -24.37 -1.77
N GLU A 558 -13.28 -25.53 -1.36
CA GLU A 558 -11.92 -25.93 -1.65
C GLU A 558 -11.76 -27.42 -1.98
N ALA A 559 -10.66 -27.76 -2.65
CA ALA A 559 -10.21 -29.13 -2.84
C ALA A 559 -8.77 -29.25 -2.32
N GLY A 560 -8.57 -29.84 -1.13
CA GLY A 560 -7.22 -30.13 -0.61
C GLY A 560 -6.94 -29.77 0.85
N ASN A 561 -7.92 -29.23 1.58
CA ASN A 561 -7.82 -28.85 3.00
C ASN A 561 -6.68 -27.84 3.27
N SER A 562 -6.55 -26.85 2.40
CA SER A 562 -5.68 -25.69 2.51
C SER A 562 -6.17 -24.67 3.53
N PHE A 563 -7.49 -24.55 3.76
CA PHE A 563 -8.06 -23.55 4.66
C PHE A 563 -8.56 -24.14 5.99
N GLY A 564 -8.40 -25.45 6.20
CA GLY A 564 -8.79 -26.14 7.44
C GLY A 564 -8.20 -25.50 8.70
N LEU A 565 -6.88 -25.22 8.70
CA LEU A 565 -6.19 -24.58 9.82
C LEU A 565 -6.62 -23.12 10.03
N LEU A 566 -6.88 -22.40 8.95
CA LEU A 566 -7.42 -21.04 9.03
C LEU A 566 -8.80 -21.04 9.69
N ALA A 567 -9.65 -22.02 9.35
CA ALA A 567 -10.95 -22.18 9.97
C ALA A 567 -10.84 -22.64 11.44
N ASP A 568 -9.86 -23.46 11.82
CA ASP A 568 -9.59 -23.78 13.25
C ASP A 568 -9.17 -22.52 14.01
N TYR A 569 -8.36 -21.67 13.38
CA TYR A 569 -7.92 -20.41 13.96
C TYR A 569 -9.09 -19.45 14.20
N PHE A 570 -9.99 -19.30 13.22
CA PHE A 570 -11.24 -18.53 13.37
C PHE A 570 -12.10 -19.05 14.53
N GLU A 571 -12.32 -20.36 14.61
CA GLU A 571 -13.10 -20.99 15.69
C GLU A 571 -12.45 -20.76 17.06
N SER A 572 -11.12 -20.90 17.15
CA SER A 572 -10.36 -20.68 18.39
C SER A 572 -10.47 -19.26 18.95
N LEU A 573 -10.85 -18.29 18.10
CA LEU A 573 -11.03 -16.87 18.43
C LEU A 573 -12.51 -16.45 18.42
N GLY A 574 -13.43 -17.42 18.56
CA GLY A 574 -14.85 -17.17 18.86
C GLY A 574 -15.73 -16.87 17.66
N LEU A 575 -15.25 -17.03 16.43
CA LEU A 575 -16.10 -17.02 15.24
C LEU A 575 -16.86 -18.35 15.14
N SER A 576 -18.13 -18.32 14.72
CA SER A 576 -18.85 -19.55 14.42
C SER A 576 -18.35 -20.14 13.11
N VAL A 577 -17.94 -21.40 13.13
CA VAL A 577 -17.34 -22.09 11.98
C VAL A 577 -18.13 -23.35 11.70
N ASN A 578 -18.57 -23.51 10.45
CA ASN A 578 -19.18 -24.73 9.94
C ASN A 578 -18.20 -25.41 8.96
N LYS A 579 -17.56 -26.50 9.38
CA LYS A 579 -16.68 -27.29 8.52
C LYS A 579 -17.41 -28.52 8.01
N VAL A 580 -17.51 -28.64 6.70
CA VAL A 580 -18.20 -29.77 6.06
C VAL A 580 -17.25 -30.44 5.08
N SER A 581 -17.03 -31.74 5.28
CA SER A 581 -16.26 -32.57 4.36
C SER A 581 -17.20 -33.56 3.70
N ILE A 582 -17.36 -33.45 2.39
CA ILE A 582 -18.31 -34.28 1.64
C ILE A 582 -17.61 -35.58 1.25
N LYS A 583 -17.92 -36.64 2.00
CA LYS A 583 -17.40 -38.00 1.79
C LYS A 583 -18.46 -39.04 2.17
N PRO A 584 -18.35 -40.28 1.66
CA PRO A 584 -19.25 -41.36 2.06
C PRO A 584 -19.27 -41.57 3.57
N GLY A 585 -20.47 -41.68 4.16
CA GLY A 585 -20.66 -41.82 5.61
C GLY A 585 -20.44 -40.55 6.43
N SER A 586 -20.33 -39.37 5.79
CA SER A 586 -20.23 -38.08 6.49
C SER A 586 -21.53 -37.66 7.19
N GLY A 587 -22.67 -38.26 6.82
CA GLY A 587 -23.98 -37.89 7.35
C GLY A 587 -24.54 -36.57 6.80
N VAL A 588 -23.83 -35.92 5.87
CA VAL A 588 -24.28 -34.68 5.21
C VAL A 588 -25.42 -34.99 4.24
N SER A 589 -26.44 -34.14 4.22
CA SER A 589 -27.56 -34.23 3.28
C SER A 589 -27.82 -32.86 2.65
N LEU A 590 -27.89 -32.84 1.32
CA LEU A 590 -28.04 -31.68 0.46
C LEU A 590 -29.25 -31.89 -0.46
N PRO A 591 -30.49 -31.78 0.06
CA PRO A 591 -31.68 -31.96 -0.76
C PRO A 591 -31.78 -30.89 -1.85
N PRO A 592 -31.67 -31.25 -3.15
CA PRO A 592 -31.62 -30.29 -4.26
C PRO A 592 -32.97 -29.58 -4.46
N PHE A 593 -34.08 -30.19 -4.01
CA PHE A 593 -35.44 -29.68 -4.17
C PHE A 593 -36.03 -29.15 -2.84
N SER A 594 -35.18 -28.74 -1.90
CA SER A 594 -35.59 -28.23 -0.58
C SER A 594 -36.57 -27.04 -0.65
N TYR A 595 -36.52 -26.24 -1.72
CA TYR A 595 -37.40 -25.09 -1.95
C TYR A 595 -38.65 -25.40 -2.79
N ALA A 596 -38.94 -26.67 -3.10
CA ALA A 596 -40.10 -27.05 -3.92
C ALA A 596 -41.44 -26.55 -3.36
N HIS A 597 -41.56 -26.40 -2.03
CA HIS A 597 -42.76 -25.86 -1.40
C HIS A 597 -43.05 -24.41 -1.81
N LYS A 598 -42.02 -23.58 -2.03
CA LYS A 598 -42.17 -22.18 -2.44
C LYS A 598 -42.79 -22.05 -3.83
N LEU A 599 -42.55 -23.00 -4.73
CA LEU A 599 -43.22 -23.03 -6.04
C LEU A 599 -44.74 -23.15 -5.92
N VAL A 600 -45.21 -23.94 -4.94
CA VAL A 600 -46.64 -24.15 -4.71
C VAL A 600 -47.24 -22.91 -4.02
N ASP A 601 -46.53 -22.34 -3.04
CA ASP A 601 -46.93 -21.10 -2.36
C ASP A 601 -47.03 -19.90 -3.33
N ASP A 602 -46.04 -19.72 -4.22
CA ASP A 602 -46.05 -18.66 -5.22
C ASP A 602 -47.18 -18.85 -6.22
N ALA A 603 -47.42 -20.07 -6.72
CA ALA A 603 -48.52 -20.40 -7.62
C ALA A 603 -49.92 -20.20 -6.99
N LEU A 604 -50.05 -20.34 -5.67
CA LEU A 604 -51.27 -20.02 -4.93
C LEU A 604 -51.48 -18.50 -4.74
N THR A 605 -50.39 -17.72 -4.77
CA THR A 605 -50.38 -16.28 -4.53
C THR A 605 -50.52 -15.47 -5.83
N SER A 606 -50.01 -15.98 -6.95
CA SER A 606 -50.17 -15.41 -8.29
C SER A 606 -51.33 -16.06 -9.04
N LEU A 607 -52.52 -15.44 -8.99
CA LEU A 607 -53.65 -15.80 -9.86
C LEU A 607 -53.25 -15.53 -11.33
N ALA A 608 -53.15 -16.62 -12.11
CA ALA A 608 -52.90 -16.70 -13.55
C ALA A 608 -51.45 -16.41 -14.01
N LEU A 609 -50.68 -17.49 -14.21
CA LEU A 609 -49.60 -17.53 -15.19
C LEU A 609 -49.98 -18.60 -16.22
N ASP A 610 -50.03 -18.18 -17.49
CA ASP A 610 -50.28 -19.05 -18.64
C ASP A 610 -49.06 -19.96 -18.84
N GLU A 611 -49.26 -21.24 -19.16
CA GLU A 611 -48.20 -22.27 -19.28
C GLU A 611 -47.15 -21.94 -20.36
N ASN A 612 -47.40 -20.91 -21.19
CA ASN A 612 -46.54 -20.49 -22.29
C ASN A 612 -45.69 -19.23 -22.03
N ASP A 613 -45.85 -18.53 -20.90
CA ASP A 613 -45.18 -17.24 -20.60
C ASP A 613 -43.95 -17.36 -19.67
N LEU A 614 -43.33 -18.54 -19.57
CA LEU A 614 -42.12 -18.75 -18.76
C LEU A 614 -40.85 -18.63 -19.63
N PRO A 615 -39.90 -17.74 -19.28
CA PRO A 615 -38.73 -17.47 -20.11
C PRO A 615 -37.84 -18.71 -20.29
N ASP A 616 -37.28 -18.86 -21.51
CA ASP A 616 -36.22 -19.82 -21.79
C ASP A 616 -34.95 -19.41 -21.02
N ILE A 617 -34.19 -20.36 -20.47
CA ILE A 617 -32.90 -20.07 -19.79
C ILE A 617 -31.89 -19.40 -20.76
N ASP A 618 -32.12 -19.57 -22.08
CA ASP A 618 -31.34 -19.00 -23.18
C ASP A 618 -31.94 -17.68 -23.72
N ALA A 619 -33.05 -17.17 -23.17
CA ALA A 619 -33.65 -15.90 -23.58
C ALA A 619 -33.01 -14.75 -22.80
N ASP A 620 -32.34 -13.83 -23.51
CA ASP A 620 -31.88 -12.53 -23.00
C ASP A 620 -33.09 -11.59 -22.79
N ASP A 621 -34.04 -11.97 -21.92
CA ASP A 621 -35.15 -11.07 -21.53
C ASP A 621 -34.77 -10.29 -20.27
N ASP A 622 -34.36 -9.03 -20.49
CA ASP A 622 -33.90 -8.05 -19.51
C ASP A 622 -35.04 -7.46 -18.62
N GLU A 623 -36.31 -7.84 -18.81
CA GLU A 623 -37.46 -7.08 -18.27
C GLU A 623 -38.08 -7.60 -16.95
N ASP A 624 -37.74 -8.81 -16.45
CA ASP A 624 -38.28 -9.36 -15.18
C ASP A 624 -37.22 -10.10 -14.31
N GLU A 625 -35.97 -9.61 -14.27
CA GLU A 625 -34.85 -10.26 -13.55
C GLU A 625 -34.92 -10.25 -12.01
N ASP A 626 -35.89 -9.56 -11.38
CA ASP A 626 -35.90 -9.33 -9.93
C ASP A 626 -36.68 -10.41 -9.11
N LYS A 627 -37.27 -11.42 -9.76
CA LYS A 627 -37.93 -12.56 -9.07
C LYS A 627 -37.15 -13.86 -9.26
N ARG A 628 -36.98 -14.59 -8.17
CA ARG A 628 -36.25 -15.87 -8.16
C ARG A 628 -37.02 -16.97 -8.89
N ASP A 629 -36.35 -17.58 -9.85
CA ASP A 629 -36.89 -18.70 -10.63
C ASP A 629 -36.62 -20.04 -9.93
N TYR A 630 -37.41 -20.35 -8.90
CA TYR A 630 -37.30 -21.63 -8.18
C TYR A 630 -37.48 -22.84 -9.10
N LEU A 631 -38.31 -22.72 -10.16
CA LEU A 631 -38.57 -23.80 -11.10
C LEU A 631 -37.33 -24.04 -11.96
N GLY A 632 -36.72 -22.98 -12.47
CA GLY A 632 -35.47 -23.04 -13.24
C GLY A 632 -34.30 -23.60 -12.42
N GLU A 633 -34.16 -23.21 -11.14
CA GLU A 633 -33.14 -23.78 -10.23
C GLU A 633 -33.32 -25.30 -10.03
N MET A 634 -34.56 -25.74 -9.82
CA MET A 634 -34.90 -27.15 -9.69
C MET A 634 -34.74 -27.89 -11.02
N GLU A 635 -35.07 -27.26 -12.15
CA GLU A 635 -34.88 -27.82 -13.48
C GLU A 635 -33.40 -28.10 -13.78
N ILE A 636 -32.50 -27.17 -13.42
CA ILE A 636 -31.05 -27.35 -13.58
C ILE A 636 -30.57 -28.55 -12.76
N SER A 637 -31.00 -28.64 -11.51
CA SER A 637 -30.66 -29.77 -10.64
C SER A 637 -31.19 -31.10 -11.19
N ALA A 638 -32.44 -31.11 -11.68
CA ALA A 638 -33.05 -32.29 -12.30
C ALA A 638 -32.32 -32.71 -13.58
N ARG A 639 -31.96 -31.75 -14.45
CA ARG A 639 -31.19 -32.01 -15.68
C ARG A 639 -29.82 -32.60 -15.36
N MET A 640 -29.07 -32.01 -14.42
CA MET A 640 -27.79 -32.56 -13.96
C MET A 640 -27.92 -34.01 -13.45
N MET A 641 -29.00 -34.33 -12.74
CA MET A 641 -29.24 -35.69 -12.25
C MET A 641 -29.68 -36.68 -13.35
N ILE A 642 -30.36 -36.20 -14.39
CA ILE A 642 -30.83 -37.02 -15.51
C ILE A 642 -29.71 -37.29 -16.50
N THR A 643 -28.88 -36.29 -16.82
CA THR A 643 -27.82 -36.38 -17.84
C THR A 643 -26.44 -36.72 -17.29
N GLY A 644 -26.32 -36.86 -15.97
CA GLY A 644 -25.02 -36.99 -15.30
C GLY A 644 -24.08 -35.79 -15.52
N GLY A 645 -24.60 -34.65 -15.99
CA GLY A 645 -23.79 -33.50 -16.38
C GLY A 645 -22.98 -33.69 -17.67
N ASP A 646 -23.25 -34.75 -18.45
CA ASP A 646 -22.60 -34.97 -19.75
C ASP A 646 -23.13 -33.98 -20.81
N ALA A 647 -22.22 -33.29 -21.48
CA ALA A 647 -22.57 -32.26 -22.46
C ALA A 647 -23.33 -32.83 -23.68
N LYS A 648 -23.07 -34.07 -24.08
CA LYS A 648 -23.74 -34.69 -25.23
C LYS A 648 -25.17 -35.07 -24.86
N GLU A 649 -25.36 -35.71 -23.71
CA GLU A 649 -26.71 -36.05 -23.23
C GLU A 649 -27.56 -34.79 -23.03
N GLU A 650 -26.94 -33.71 -22.55
CA GLU A 650 -27.60 -32.42 -22.42
C GLU A 650 -28.00 -31.79 -23.76
N HIS A 651 -27.16 -31.90 -24.79
CA HIS A 651 -27.49 -31.45 -26.14
C HIS A 651 -28.60 -32.28 -26.80
N GLU A 652 -28.79 -33.54 -26.38
CA GLU A 652 -29.85 -34.41 -26.88
C GLU A 652 -31.23 -34.11 -26.27
N LEU A 653 -31.29 -33.40 -25.13
CA LEU A 653 -32.55 -32.98 -24.50
C LEU A 653 -33.26 -31.91 -25.35
N LYS A 654 -34.40 -32.29 -25.94
CA LYS A 654 -35.23 -31.36 -26.73
C LYS A 654 -36.07 -30.48 -25.81
N ARG A 655 -36.58 -29.36 -26.35
CA ARG A 655 -37.54 -28.48 -25.64
C ARG A 655 -38.74 -29.24 -25.05
N ALA A 656 -39.25 -30.24 -25.77
CA ALA A 656 -40.34 -31.09 -25.29
C ALA A 656 -39.96 -31.96 -24.09
N ASP A 657 -38.69 -32.37 -23.99
CA ASP A 657 -38.18 -33.16 -22.86
C ASP A 657 -37.99 -32.25 -21.63
N ARG A 658 -37.50 -31.02 -21.83
CA ARG A 658 -37.42 -29.99 -20.78
C ARG A 658 -38.80 -29.65 -20.19
N ALA A 659 -39.82 -29.48 -21.03
CA ALA A 659 -41.19 -29.26 -20.60
C ALA A 659 -41.74 -30.43 -19.75
N MET A 660 -41.38 -31.67 -20.11
CA MET A 660 -41.75 -32.87 -19.35
C MET A 660 -41.06 -32.92 -17.98
N ILE A 661 -39.79 -32.52 -17.88
CA ILE A 661 -39.07 -32.41 -16.60
C ILE A 661 -39.77 -31.38 -15.70
N ARG A 662 -40.12 -30.20 -16.24
CA ARG A 662 -40.87 -29.17 -15.50
C ARG A 662 -42.22 -29.69 -14.99
N GLU A 663 -42.98 -30.38 -15.84
CA GLU A 663 -44.26 -30.99 -15.45
C GLU A 663 -44.06 -32.00 -14.31
N ALA A 664 -43.06 -32.87 -14.41
CA ALA A 664 -42.75 -33.85 -13.37
C ALA A 664 -42.32 -33.19 -12.04
N LEU A 665 -41.55 -32.10 -12.10
CA LEU A 665 -41.16 -31.30 -10.93
C LEU A 665 -42.39 -30.71 -10.24
N LEU A 666 -43.34 -30.13 -10.99
CA LEU A 666 -44.57 -29.56 -10.42
C LEU A 666 -45.48 -30.64 -9.82
N MET A 667 -45.61 -31.80 -10.46
CA MET A 667 -46.35 -32.95 -9.93
C MET A 667 -45.77 -33.41 -8.59
N ALA A 668 -44.45 -33.58 -8.51
CA ALA A 668 -43.77 -33.99 -7.29
C ALA A 668 -43.81 -32.92 -6.20
N ALA A 669 -43.67 -31.64 -6.54
CA ALA A 669 -43.75 -30.52 -5.61
C ALA A 669 -45.15 -30.43 -4.96
N ARG A 670 -46.23 -30.52 -5.74
CA ARG A 670 -47.61 -30.51 -5.20
C ARG A 670 -47.87 -31.69 -4.27
N GLN A 671 -47.48 -32.89 -4.68
CA GLN A 671 -47.68 -34.09 -3.85
C GLN A 671 -46.95 -33.97 -2.50
N THR A 672 -45.69 -33.54 -2.52
CA THR A 672 -44.87 -33.45 -1.30
C THR A 672 -45.28 -32.29 -0.40
N TYR A 673 -45.80 -31.20 -0.98
CA TYR A 673 -46.44 -30.10 -0.27
C TYR A 673 -47.68 -30.57 0.50
N ASP A 674 -48.59 -31.32 -0.16
CA ASP A 674 -49.79 -31.88 0.48
C ASP A 674 -49.42 -32.88 1.60
N GLU A 675 -48.30 -33.60 1.45
CA GLU A 675 -47.75 -34.52 2.46
C GLU A 675 -47.01 -33.81 3.60
N GLY A 676 -46.78 -32.49 3.51
CA GLY A 676 -46.10 -31.70 4.54
C GLY A 676 -44.62 -32.02 4.72
N ARG A 677 -43.94 -32.50 3.66
CA ARG A 677 -42.53 -32.89 3.69
C ARG A 677 -41.73 -32.30 2.53
N GLN A 678 -40.40 -32.42 2.60
CA GLN A 678 -39.52 -31.94 1.52
C GLN A 678 -39.61 -32.86 0.29
N MET A 679 -39.51 -32.25 -0.90
CA MET A 679 -39.38 -32.98 -2.15
C MET A 679 -38.00 -33.61 -2.26
N LEU A 680 -37.95 -34.90 -2.61
CA LEU A 680 -36.71 -35.65 -2.82
C LEU A 680 -36.55 -36.05 -4.30
N PRO A 681 -35.32 -36.35 -4.77
CA PRO A 681 -35.10 -36.94 -6.09
C PRO A 681 -35.94 -38.19 -6.36
N ALA A 682 -36.21 -39.01 -5.34
CA ALA A 682 -37.10 -40.17 -5.47
C ALA A 682 -38.55 -39.78 -5.82
N ASP A 683 -39.01 -38.59 -5.44
CA ASP A 683 -40.35 -38.11 -5.79
C ASP A 683 -40.41 -37.64 -7.24
N LEU A 684 -39.37 -36.96 -7.74
CA LEU A 684 -39.23 -36.66 -9.16
C LEU A 684 -39.19 -37.93 -10.02
N GLN A 685 -38.44 -38.94 -9.56
CA GLN A 685 -38.38 -40.24 -10.23
C GLN A 685 -39.77 -40.91 -10.29
N LYS A 686 -40.54 -40.88 -9.20
CA LYS A 686 -41.93 -41.40 -9.18
C LYS A 686 -42.83 -40.63 -10.14
N ALA A 687 -42.72 -39.30 -10.19
CA ALA A 687 -43.51 -38.46 -11.09
C ALA A 687 -43.21 -38.79 -12.58
N LEU A 688 -41.95 -38.96 -12.96
CA LEU A 688 -41.56 -39.38 -14.31
C LEU A 688 -42.07 -40.80 -14.65
N TYR A 689 -42.02 -41.75 -13.70
CA TYR A 689 -42.62 -43.07 -13.90
C TYR A 689 -44.16 -43.03 -14.00
N ALA A 690 -44.83 -42.08 -13.33
CA ALA A 690 -46.26 -41.88 -13.49
C ALA A 690 -46.58 -41.37 -14.90
N ILE A 691 -45.81 -40.40 -15.41
CA ILE A 691 -45.90 -39.91 -16.79
C ILE A 691 -45.65 -41.03 -17.80
N SER A 692 -44.68 -41.91 -17.55
CA SER A 692 -44.36 -43.03 -18.47
C SER A 692 -45.48 -44.07 -18.55
N LYS A 693 -46.29 -44.22 -17.50
CA LYS A 693 -47.40 -45.19 -17.38
C LYS A 693 -48.78 -44.61 -17.70
N ASP A 694 -48.86 -43.34 -18.09
CA ASP A 694 -50.10 -42.69 -18.48
C ASP A 694 -50.57 -43.20 -19.84
N GLU A 695 -51.30 -44.32 -19.84
CA GLU A 695 -51.91 -44.91 -21.04
C GLU A 695 -53.29 -44.34 -21.37
N GLY A 696 -53.84 -43.49 -20.48
CA GLY A 696 -55.24 -43.07 -20.50
C GLY A 696 -55.52 -41.70 -21.12
N SER A 697 -54.49 -40.89 -21.38
CA SER A 697 -54.63 -39.59 -22.04
C SER A 697 -54.22 -39.68 -23.51
N ASP A 698 -55.11 -39.31 -24.45
CA ASP A 698 -54.79 -39.14 -25.90
C ASP A 698 -53.75 -38.02 -26.17
N ILE A 699 -53.11 -37.50 -25.11
CA ILE A 699 -52.26 -36.31 -25.09
C ILE A 699 -50.78 -36.69 -25.29
N ARG A 700 -50.35 -37.92 -24.96
CA ARG A 700 -48.93 -38.31 -24.93
C ARG A 700 -48.59 -39.48 -25.84
N ASN A 701 -47.69 -39.24 -26.81
CA ASN A 701 -47.24 -40.27 -27.75
C ASN A 701 -46.32 -41.32 -27.07
N VAL A 702 -46.13 -42.47 -27.72
CA VAL A 702 -45.30 -43.59 -27.22
C VAL A 702 -43.85 -43.17 -26.98
N GLN A 703 -43.30 -42.31 -27.84
CA GLN A 703 -41.92 -41.83 -27.71
C GLN A 703 -41.70 -41.00 -26.45
N ARG A 704 -42.65 -40.13 -26.06
CA ARG A 704 -42.59 -39.35 -24.81
C ARG A 704 -42.66 -40.23 -23.58
N ARG A 705 -43.52 -41.26 -23.59
CA ARG A 705 -43.62 -42.23 -22.49
C ARG A 705 -42.31 -43.02 -22.31
N ALA A 706 -41.69 -43.44 -23.42
CA ALA A 706 -40.39 -44.10 -23.39
C ALA A 706 -39.30 -43.18 -22.84
N LYS A 707 -39.26 -41.91 -23.26
CA LYS A 707 -38.28 -40.93 -22.77
C LYS A 707 -38.46 -40.61 -21.28
N ALA A 708 -39.71 -40.52 -20.80
CA ALA A 708 -40.01 -40.38 -19.37
C ALA A 708 -39.45 -41.54 -18.53
N ALA A 709 -39.58 -42.78 -19.03
CA ALA A 709 -39.02 -43.96 -18.37
C ALA A 709 -37.49 -43.94 -18.35
N GLU A 710 -36.85 -43.55 -19.44
CA GLU A 710 -35.38 -43.40 -19.55
C GLU A 710 -34.84 -42.36 -18.57
N MET A 711 -35.50 -41.19 -18.48
CA MET A 711 -35.13 -40.15 -17.50
C MET A 711 -35.32 -40.63 -16.05
N ALA A 712 -36.39 -41.37 -15.77
CA ALA A 712 -36.64 -41.96 -14.45
C ALA A 712 -35.60 -43.03 -14.08
N GLU A 713 -35.16 -43.84 -15.04
CA GLU A 713 -34.09 -44.83 -14.83
C GLU A 713 -32.75 -44.14 -14.53
N SER A 714 -32.44 -43.04 -15.23
CA SER A 714 -31.21 -42.26 -15.04
C SER A 714 -31.12 -41.65 -13.63
N LEU A 715 -32.26 -41.13 -13.11
CA LEU A 715 -32.37 -40.68 -11.72
C LEU A 715 -32.12 -41.80 -10.68
N GLY A 716 -32.19 -43.07 -11.09
CA GLY A 716 -31.96 -44.22 -10.22
C GLY A 716 -30.60 -44.19 -9.52
N MET A 717 -29.57 -43.60 -10.14
CA MET A 717 -28.25 -43.43 -9.53
C MET A 717 -28.32 -42.63 -8.22
N PHE A 718 -29.17 -41.59 -8.19
CA PHE A 718 -29.34 -40.69 -7.04
C PHE A 718 -30.35 -41.20 -6.01
N THR A 719 -31.14 -42.22 -6.32
CA THR A 719 -32.23 -42.71 -5.45
C THR A 719 -31.98 -44.13 -4.93
N GLN A 720 -30.96 -44.81 -5.43
CA GLN A 720 -30.60 -46.16 -5.00
C GLN A 720 -30.22 -46.22 -3.52
N ALA A 721 -31.02 -46.93 -2.72
CA ALA A 721 -30.77 -47.06 -1.30
C ALA A 721 -29.37 -47.64 -1.00
N GLY A 722 -28.60 -46.93 -0.18
CA GLY A 722 -27.23 -47.30 0.19
C GLY A 722 -26.13 -46.78 -0.76
N SER A 723 -26.48 -46.08 -1.85
CA SER A 723 -25.50 -45.34 -2.65
C SER A 723 -25.07 -44.05 -1.93
N PHE A 724 -23.88 -43.56 -2.28
CA PHE A 724 -23.37 -42.30 -1.75
C PHE A 724 -24.23 -41.12 -2.23
N GLU A 725 -24.71 -41.18 -3.48
CA GLU A 725 -25.58 -40.18 -4.08
C GLU A 725 -26.92 -40.09 -3.34
N ALA A 726 -27.51 -41.23 -2.97
CA ALA A 726 -28.75 -41.25 -2.21
C ALA A 726 -28.54 -40.76 -0.76
N GLU A 727 -27.38 -41.09 -0.15
CA GLU A 727 -26.99 -40.50 1.13
C GLU A 727 -26.92 -38.97 1.02
N LEU A 728 -26.30 -38.45 -0.03
CA LEU A 728 -26.08 -37.01 -0.16
C LEU A 728 -27.35 -36.25 -0.57
N PHE A 729 -28.10 -36.70 -1.58
CA PHE A 729 -29.16 -35.90 -2.20
C PHE A 729 -30.60 -36.40 -1.94
N ASN A 730 -30.78 -37.66 -1.54
CA ASN A 730 -32.10 -38.29 -1.43
C ASN A 730 -32.51 -38.57 0.02
N ARG A 731 -32.31 -37.57 0.89
CA ARG A 731 -32.78 -37.56 2.29
C ARG A 731 -33.34 -36.18 2.60
N GLU A 732 -34.31 -36.14 3.51
CA GLU A 732 -34.74 -34.88 4.09
C GLU A 732 -33.62 -34.31 4.96
N GLY A 733 -33.44 -33.00 4.90
CA GLY A 733 -32.32 -32.33 5.57
C GLY A 733 -32.62 -30.87 5.85
N SER A 734 -31.85 -30.29 6.77
CA SER A 734 -31.83 -28.85 6.97
C SER A 734 -30.87 -28.19 5.98
N LEU A 735 -31.18 -26.95 5.60
CA LEU A 735 -30.22 -26.08 4.92
C LEU A 735 -28.94 -25.95 5.75
N TRP A 736 -27.83 -25.62 5.08
CA TRP A 736 -26.53 -25.45 5.72
C TRP A 736 -26.64 -24.54 6.95
N PRO A 737 -26.12 -24.93 8.12
CA PRO A 737 -26.22 -24.10 9.31
C PRO A 737 -25.48 -22.79 9.06
N GLU A 738 -26.11 -21.68 9.42
CA GLU A 738 -25.50 -20.36 9.29
C GLU A 738 -24.35 -20.20 10.29
N ALA A 739 -23.19 -19.82 9.77
CA ALA A 739 -21.98 -19.58 10.52
C ALA A 739 -21.28 -18.32 9.99
N ASP A 740 -20.38 -17.73 10.77
CA ASP A 740 -19.52 -16.64 10.30
C ASP A 740 -18.62 -17.13 9.15
N VAL A 741 -18.15 -18.38 9.25
CA VAL A 741 -17.34 -19.04 8.22
C VAL A 741 -17.89 -20.43 7.93
N THR A 742 -18.15 -20.72 6.66
CA THR A 742 -18.50 -22.06 6.19
C THR A 742 -17.40 -22.57 5.26
N LEU A 743 -16.69 -23.62 5.67
CA LEU A 743 -15.64 -24.26 4.90
C LEU A 743 -16.17 -25.59 4.34
N ILE A 744 -16.16 -25.72 3.02
CA ILE A 744 -16.58 -26.94 2.32
C ILE A 744 -15.37 -27.57 1.64
N ASP A 745 -15.03 -28.77 2.09
CA ASP A 745 -14.04 -29.64 1.48
C ASP A 745 -14.71 -30.55 0.44
N LEU A 746 -14.39 -30.26 -0.82
CA LEU A 746 -14.87 -30.93 -2.03
C LEU A 746 -13.87 -31.99 -2.55
N GLY A 747 -12.81 -32.32 -1.79
CA GLY A 747 -11.72 -33.16 -2.27
C GLY A 747 -12.12 -34.57 -2.72
N HIS A 748 -13.22 -35.14 -2.21
CA HIS A 748 -13.75 -36.41 -2.72
C HIS A 748 -14.45 -36.25 -4.07
N LEU A 749 -15.25 -35.18 -4.20
CA LEU A 749 -16.04 -34.89 -5.41
C LEU A 749 -15.19 -34.34 -6.56
N ALA A 750 -13.99 -33.83 -6.28
CA ALA A 750 -13.06 -33.32 -7.29
C ALA A 750 -12.38 -34.43 -8.13
N ARG A 751 -12.73 -35.71 -7.89
CA ARG A 751 -12.21 -36.86 -8.63
C ARG A 751 -13.06 -37.10 -9.88
N GLU A 752 -12.44 -37.66 -10.92
CA GLU A 752 -13.15 -38.08 -12.14
C GLU A 752 -14.31 -39.01 -11.81
N GLY A 753 -15.46 -38.78 -12.46
CA GLY A 753 -16.70 -39.54 -12.27
C GLY A 753 -17.66 -38.99 -11.21
N TYR A 754 -17.33 -37.87 -10.56
CA TYR A 754 -18.18 -37.18 -9.58
C TYR A 754 -18.64 -35.79 -10.05
N GLU A 755 -18.57 -35.51 -11.35
CA GLU A 755 -18.82 -34.18 -11.94
C GLU A 755 -20.26 -33.70 -11.65
N ALA A 756 -21.25 -34.59 -11.75
CA ALA A 756 -22.65 -34.28 -11.46
C ALA A 756 -22.86 -33.96 -9.97
N GLN A 757 -22.28 -34.77 -9.08
CA GLN A 757 -22.37 -34.63 -7.62
C GLN A 757 -21.70 -33.33 -7.16
N MET A 758 -20.56 -32.99 -7.77
CA MET A 758 -19.87 -31.71 -7.56
C MET A 758 -20.77 -30.54 -7.96
N ALA A 759 -21.33 -30.58 -9.16
CA ALA A 759 -22.15 -29.50 -9.68
C ALA A 759 -23.43 -29.30 -8.83
N LEU A 760 -24.11 -30.37 -8.43
CA LEU A 760 -25.27 -30.33 -7.54
C LEU A 760 -24.93 -29.75 -6.16
N THR A 761 -23.76 -30.12 -5.62
CA THR A 761 -23.27 -29.55 -4.35
C THR A 761 -23.08 -28.03 -4.48
N MET A 762 -22.44 -27.59 -5.56
CA MET A 762 -22.25 -26.17 -5.85
C MET A 762 -23.57 -25.43 -6.04
N VAL A 763 -24.55 -26.01 -6.73
CA VAL A 763 -25.90 -25.44 -6.88
C VAL A 763 -26.57 -25.26 -5.51
N SER A 764 -26.51 -26.28 -4.64
CA SER A 764 -27.05 -26.21 -3.28
C SER A 764 -26.41 -25.10 -2.44
N LEU A 765 -25.08 -24.97 -2.52
CA LEU A 765 -24.32 -23.92 -1.83
C LEU A 765 -24.70 -22.53 -2.33
N THR A 766 -24.66 -22.33 -3.65
CA THR A 766 -25.01 -21.06 -4.29
C THR A 766 -26.46 -20.67 -3.96
N ASN A 767 -27.39 -21.63 -3.95
CA ASN A 767 -28.77 -21.38 -3.53
C ASN A 767 -28.88 -20.94 -2.09
N THR A 768 -28.12 -21.57 -1.19
CA THR A 768 -28.12 -21.18 0.22
C THR A 768 -27.56 -19.78 0.40
N ILE A 769 -26.46 -19.46 -0.28
CA ILE A 769 -25.89 -18.11 -0.29
C ILE A 769 -26.89 -17.10 -0.84
N ASN A 770 -27.56 -17.41 -1.95
CA ASN A 770 -28.55 -16.53 -2.56
C ASN A 770 -29.72 -16.24 -1.62
N ASN A 771 -30.24 -17.25 -0.92
CA ASN A 771 -31.29 -17.06 0.09
C ASN A 771 -30.84 -16.12 1.22
N ILE A 772 -29.61 -16.29 1.72
CA ILE A 772 -29.08 -15.43 2.78
C ILE A 772 -28.91 -14.00 2.26
N ALA A 773 -28.41 -13.84 1.02
CA ALA A 773 -28.22 -12.54 0.38
C ALA A 773 -29.55 -11.80 0.17
N GLU A 774 -30.60 -12.48 -0.30
CA GLU A 774 -31.93 -11.89 -0.48
C GLU A 774 -32.56 -11.47 0.85
N ARG A 775 -32.49 -12.35 1.87
CA ARG A 775 -33.01 -12.07 3.21
C ARG A 775 -32.32 -10.86 3.83
N ASP A 776 -31.00 -10.77 3.65
CA ASP A 776 -30.16 -9.77 4.31
C ASP A 776 -29.74 -8.63 3.38
N GLN A 777 -30.46 -8.41 2.28
CA GLN A 777 -30.15 -7.37 1.29
C GLN A 777 -30.10 -5.93 1.86
N TYR A 778 -30.73 -5.72 3.02
CA TYR A 778 -30.72 -4.45 3.76
C TYR A 778 -29.70 -4.41 4.91
N SER A 779 -28.90 -5.47 5.06
CA SER A 779 -27.83 -5.56 6.06
C SER A 779 -26.54 -4.93 5.53
N GLU A 780 -25.74 -4.34 6.42
CA GLU A 780 -24.40 -3.85 6.08
C GLU A 780 -23.34 -4.97 6.01
N ARG A 781 -23.69 -6.19 6.44
CA ARG A 781 -22.76 -7.32 6.47
C ARG A 781 -22.76 -8.07 5.14
N ASP A 782 -21.71 -7.87 4.36
CA ASP A 782 -21.51 -8.54 3.07
C ASP A 782 -21.38 -10.09 3.20
N ILE A 783 -21.55 -10.76 2.06
CA ILE A 783 -21.22 -12.18 1.88
C ILE A 783 -20.06 -12.30 0.89
N VAL A 784 -19.07 -13.14 1.21
CA VAL A 784 -17.98 -13.46 0.29
C VAL A 784 -17.97 -14.96 0.05
N PHE A 785 -18.07 -15.37 -1.21
CA PHE A 785 -17.93 -16.75 -1.63
C PHE A 785 -16.60 -16.95 -2.34
N ALA A 786 -15.63 -17.50 -1.62
CA ALA A 786 -14.33 -17.86 -2.15
C ALA A 786 -14.34 -19.31 -2.66
N VAL A 787 -13.95 -19.50 -3.92
CA VAL A 787 -13.80 -20.82 -4.54
C VAL A 787 -12.34 -21.01 -4.89
N ASP A 788 -11.65 -21.90 -4.18
CA ASP A 788 -10.33 -22.36 -4.58
C ASP A 788 -10.45 -23.47 -5.64
N GLU A 789 -9.51 -23.51 -6.57
CA GLU A 789 -9.58 -24.34 -7.77
C GLU A 789 -10.86 -24.08 -8.60
N ALA A 790 -11.05 -22.81 -8.97
CA ALA A 790 -12.23 -22.32 -9.68
C ALA A 790 -12.60 -23.09 -10.98
N HIS A 791 -11.68 -23.86 -11.55
CA HIS A 791 -11.97 -24.77 -12.67
C HIS A 791 -13.12 -25.75 -12.35
N ILE A 792 -13.29 -26.12 -11.07
CA ILE A 792 -14.41 -26.94 -10.58
C ILE A 792 -15.77 -26.34 -10.97
N VAL A 793 -15.87 -25.01 -10.98
CA VAL A 793 -17.13 -24.28 -11.21
C VAL A 793 -17.26 -23.83 -12.66
N THR A 794 -16.14 -23.55 -13.32
CA THR A 794 -16.13 -22.90 -14.64
C THR A 794 -16.10 -23.87 -15.81
N VAL A 795 -15.66 -25.11 -15.62
CA VAL A 795 -15.58 -26.12 -16.69
C VAL A 795 -16.93 -26.79 -16.97
N ASN A 796 -17.79 -26.93 -15.96
CA ASN A 796 -19.06 -27.61 -16.14
C ASN A 796 -20.05 -26.75 -16.97
N PRO A 797 -20.56 -27.26 -18.12
CA PRO A 797 -21.33 -26.47 -19.08
C PRO A 797 -22.73 -26.05 -18.57
N LEU A 798 -23.26 -26.74 -17.56
CA LEU A 798 -24.53 -26.39 -16.92
C LEU A 798 -24.34 -25.46 -15.72
N LEU A 799 -23.26 -25.63 -14.97
CA LEU A 799 -22.98 -24.84 -13.78
C LEU A 799 -22.50 -23.43 -14.12
N ALA A 800 -21.66 -23.26 -15.15
CA ALA A 800 -21.08 -21.95 -15.47
C ALA A 800 -22.13 -20.89 -15.88
N PRO A 801 -23.12 -21.20 -16.76
CA PRO A 801 -24.20 -20.27 -17.09
C PRO A 801 -25.08 -19.93 -15.88
N TYR A 802 -25.39 -20.94 -15.06
CA TYR A 802 -26.17 -20.78 -13.84
C TYR A 802 -25.49 -19.83 -12.84
N MET A 803 -24.23 -20.09 -12.53
CA MET A 803 -23.41 -19.24 -11.67
C MET A 803 -23.32 -17.82 -12.22
N THR A 804 -23.19 -17.67 -13.54
CA THR A 804 -23.15 -16.35 -14.19
C THR A 804 -24.44 -15.56 -13.94
N LYS A 805 -25.62 -16.19 -14.08
CA LYS A 805 -26.92 -15.55 -13.80
C LYS A 805 -27.02 -15.11 -12.34
N ILE A 806 -26.66 -15.97 -11.39
CA ILE A 806 -26.75 -15.64 -9.96
C ILE A 806 -25.75 -14.56 -9.55
N VAL A 807 -24.51 -14.64 -10.04
CA VAL A 807 -23.45 -13.68 -9.68
C VAL A 807 -23.77 -12.28 -10.19
N LYS A 808 -24.45 -12.14 -11.34
CA LYS A 808 -24.99 -10.85 -11.79
C LYS A 808 -25.93 -10.22 -10.76
N MET A 809 -26.82 -11.03 -10.18
CA MET A 809 -27.76 -10.59 -9.14
C MET A 809 -27.05 -10.24 -7.83
N TRP A 810 -26.06 -11.04 -7.41
CA TRP A 810 -25.31 -10.85 -6.16
C TRP A 810 -24.67 -9.47 -6.01
N ARG A 811 -24.31 -8.84 -7.12
CA ARG A 811 -23.87 -7.44 -7.14
C ARG A 811 -24.85 -6.48 -6.48
N LYS A 812 -26.17 -6.70 -6.64
CA LYS A 812 -27.24 -5.88 -6.03
C LYS A 812 -27.47 -6.23 -4.55
N LEU A 813 -27.10 -7.45 -4.13
CA LEU A 813 -27.43 -8.01 -2.81
C LEU A 813 -26.28 -7.97 -1.79
N GLY A 814 -25.11 -7.42 -2.14
CA GLY A 814 -23.95 -7.41 -1.24
C GLY A 814 -23.25 -8.77 -1.10
N ALA A 815 -23.35 -9.62 -2.12
CA ALA A 815 -22.65 -10.90 -2.19
C ALA A 815 -21.57 -10.87 -3.28
N TRP A 816 -20.39 -11.42 -2.98
CA TRP A 816 -19.21 -11.29 -3.84
C TRP A 816 -18.53 -12.64 -4.10
N LEU A 817 -18.50 -13.05 -5.36
CA LEU A 817 -17.75 -14.22 -5.82
C LEU A 817 -16.25 -13.91 -5.98
N TRP A 818 -15.40 -14.67 -5.28
CA TRP A 818 -13.94 -14.65 -5.38
C TRP A 818 -13.46 -16.00 -5.91
N LEU A 819 -12.91 -16.01 -7.13
CA LEU A 819 -12.43 -17.22 -7.78
C LEU A 819 -10.91 -17.30 -7.68
N ALA A 820 -10.36 -18.42 -7.23
CA ALA A 820 -8.92 -18.65 -7.20
C ALA A 820 -8.53 -19.83 -8.09
N THR A 821 -7.56 -19.65 -9.00
CA THR A 821 -7.13 -20.69 -9.95
C THR A 821 -5.62 -20.72 -10.16
N GLN A 822 -5.09 -21.90 -10.52
CA GLN A 822 -3.69 -22.09 -10.90
C GLN A 822 -3.49 -22.13 -12.42
N ASN A 823 -4.55 -22.41 -13.18
CA ASN A 823 -4.48 -22.54 -14.63
C ASN A 823 -5.71 -21.87 -15.26
N LEU A 824 -5.48 -20.88 -16.13
CA LEU A 824 -6.54 -20.22 -16.90
C LEU A 824 -6.79 -20.88 -18.25
N LYS A 825 -5.84 -21.68 -18.75
CA LYS A 825 -5.96 -22.36 -20.04
C LYS A 825 -7.14 -23.31 -20.10
N ASP A 826 -7.43 -23.97 -18.99
CA ASP A 826 -8.49 -24.97 -18.85
C ASP A 826 -9.90 -24.36 -18.84
N PHE A 827 -10.02 -23.03 -18.79
CA PHE A 827 -11.32 -22.36 -18.76
C PHE A 827 -11.93 -22.35 -20.18
N PRO A 828 -13.18 -22.84 -20.33
CA PRO A 828 -13.89 -22.79 -21.60
C PRO A 828 -14.28 -21.35 -21.94
N ASP A 829 -14.53 -21.08 -23.22
CA ASP A 829 -14.96 -19.74 -23.67
C ASP A 829 -16.29 -19.30 -23.03
N ILE A 830 -17.13 -20.25 -22.60
CA ILE A 830 -18.38 -19.96 -21.87
C ILE A 830 -18.11 -19.26 -20.52
N ALA A 831 -16.94 -19.51 -19.89
CA ALA A 831 -16.54 -18.87 -18.64
C ALA A 831 -16.13 -17.40 -18.83
N GLU A 832 -15.93 -16.93 -20.06
CA GLU A 832 -15.58 -15.55 -20.38
C GLU A 832 -16.59 -14.55 -19.79
N LYS A 833 -17.90 -14.85 -19.90
CA LYS A 833 -18.95 -14.00 -19.32
C LYS A 833 -18.78 -13.85 -17.80
N MET A 834 -18.39 -14.91 -17.10
CA MET A 834 -18.16 -14.88 -15.66
C MET A 834 -16.92 -14.08 -15.29
N LEU A 835 -15.81 -14.29 -16.00
CA LEU A 835 -14.55 -13.61 -15.74
C LEU A 835 -14.60 -12.11 -16.09
N ASN A 836 -15.33 -11.75 -17.15
CA ASN A 836 -15.56 -10.34 -17.50
C ASN A 836 -16.30 -9.54 -16.43
N MET A 837 -17.05 -10.21 -15.54
CA MET A 837 -17.68 -9.56 -14.40
C MET A 837 -16.70 -9.23 -13.27
N ALA A 838 -15.56 -9.93 -13.18
CA ALA A 838 -14.57 -9.66 -12.14
C ALA A 838 -13.90 -8.30 -12.40
N GLU A 839 -14.22 -7.31 -11.57
CA GLU A 839 -13.53 -6.01 -11.61
C GLU A 839 -12.08 -6.16 -11.14
N TRP A 840 -11.86 -6.98 -10.11
CA TRP A 840 -10.56 -7.14 -9.45
C TRP A 840 -9.83 -8.37 -9.96
N TRP A 841 -8.62 -8.16 -10.45
CA TRP A 841 -7.72 -9.23 -10.87
C TRP A 841 -6.47 -9.17 -10.02
N VAL A 842 -6.23 -10.18 -9.20
CA VAL A 842 -5.01 -10.31 -8.39
C VAL A 842 -4.17 -11.43 -8.99
N CYS A 843 -3.09 -11.04 -9.64
CA CYS A 843 -2.26 -11.88 -10.48
C CYS A 843 -0.88 -12.04 -9.82
N LEU A 844 -0.61 -13.17 -9.17
CA LEU A 844 0.72 -13.47 -8.63
C LEU A 844 1.74 -13.74 -9.74
N THR A 845 3.04 -13.68 -9.41
CA THR A 845 4.13 -13.95 -10.36
C THR A 845 3.88 -15.15 -11.28
N MET A 846 4.04 -14.95 -12.59
CA MET A 846 3.66 -15.91 -13.63
C MET A 846 4.56 -15.81 -14.86
N PRO A 847 4.72 -16.90 -15.63
CA PRO A 847 5.48 -16.89 -16.88
C PRO A 847 4.72 -16.16 -18.01
N PRO A 848 5.40 -15.79 -19.12
CA PRO A 848 4.78 -15.05 -20.22
C PRO A 848 3.59 -15.75 -20.88
N GLU A 849 3.57 -17.08 -20.91
CA GLU A 849 2.45 -17.85 -21.49
C GLU A 849 1.14 -17.59 -20.72
N GLU A 850 1.19 -17.54 -19.39
CA GLU A 850 0.03 -17.30 -18.54
C GLU A 850 -0.50 -15.86 -18.65
N VAL A 851 0.38 -14.89 -18.93
CA VAL A 851 -0.04 -13.50 -19.25
C VAL A 851 -0.85 -13.45 -20.54
N ASN A 852 -0.51 -14.29 -21.53
CA ASN A 852 -1.31 -14.41 -22.76
C ASN A 852 -2.66 -15.10 -22.50
N ASP A 853 -2.72 -16.04 -21.56
CA ASP A 853 -3.98 -16.67 -21.16
C ASP A 853 -4.91 -15.67 -20.44
N ILE A 854 -4.38 -14.75 -19.63
CA ILE A 854 -5.16 -13.61 -19.10
C ILE A 854 -5.71 -12.77 -20.26
N ALA A 855 -4.88 -12.50 -21.28
CA ALA A 855 -5.26 -11.67 -22.41
C ALA A 855 -6.42 -12.24 -23.25
N ARG A 856 -6.74 -13.54 -23.10
CA ARG A 856 -7.95 -14.15 -23.68
C ARG A 856 -9.23 -13.60 -23.07
N PHE A 857 -9.21 -13.28 -21.78
CA PHE A 857 -10.40 -12.89 -21.01
C PHE A 857 -10.41 -11.41 -20.61
N LYS A 858 -9.25 -10.75 -20.56
CA LYS A 858 -9.13 -9.34 -20.22
C LYS A 858 -8.21 -8.65 -21.22
N ALA A 859 -8.71 -7.61 -21.89
CA ALA A 859 -7.86 -6.78 -22.75
C ALA A 859 -6.79 -6.09 -21.89
N LEU A 860 -5.53 -6.48 -22.09
CA LEU A 860 -4.38 -5.91 -21.40
C LEU A 860 -3.64 -4.92 -22.29
N THR A 861 -3.31 -3.74 -21.76
CA THR A 861 -2.37 -2.82 -22.41
C THR A 861 -0.95 -3.37 -22.36
N GLU A 862 -0.07 -2.88 -23.23
CA GLU A 862 1.35 -3.28 -23.19
C GLU A 862 2.02 -2.91 -21.85
N GLU A 863 1.58 -1.82 -21.21
CA GLU A 863 2.04 -1.44 -19.87
C GLU A 863 1.59 -2.48 -18.83
N GLN A 864 0.32 -2.89 -18.83
CA GLN A 864 -0.18 -3.89 -17.89
C GLN A 864 0.54 -5.23 -18.04
N LYS A 865 0.84 -5.63 -19.30
CA LYS A 865 1.66 -6.82 -19.57
C LYS A 865 3.07 -6.67 -19.01
N ALA A 866 3.71 -5.52 -19.21
CA ALA A 866 5.04 -5.25 -18.69
C ALA A 866 5.08 -5.33 -17.14
N VAL A 867 4.09 -4.76 -16.46
CA VAL A 867 3.97 -4.83 -14.99
C VAL A 867 3.75 -6.26 -14.51
N LEU A 868 2.86 -7.03 -15.14
CA LEU A 868 2.64 -8.46 -14.84
C LEU A 868 3.92 -9.29 -14.98
N LEU A 869 4.67 -9.08 -16.06
CA LEU A 869 5.93 -9.77 -16.32
C LEU A 869 7.07 -9.35 -15.38
N SER A 870 6.94 -8.20 -14.71
CA SER A 870 7.94 -7.72 -13.76
C SER A 870 7.83 -8.40 -12.39
N ALA A 871 6.69 -9.02 -12.06
CA ALA A 871 6.43 -9.64 -10.77
C ALA A 871 7.30 -10.89 -10.56
N SER A 872 7.99 -10.94 -9.43
CA SER A 872 8.96 -12.00 -9.10
C SER A 872 8.72 -12.64 -7.73
N LYS A 873 9.30 -13.81 -7.50
CA LYS A 873 9.26 -14.52 -6.22
C LYS A 873 10.66 -14.82 -5.71
N LEU A 874 10.89 -14.54 -4.43
CA LEU A 874 12.09 -14.98 -3.70
C LEU A 874 11.67 -15.92 -2.56
N SER A 875 12.00 -17.20 -2.70
CA SER A 875 11.62 -18.23 -1.72
C SER A 875 12.09 -17.88 -0.31
N GLY A 876 11.22 -18.07 0.67
CA GLY A 876 11.46 -17.71 2.08
C GLY A 876 11.36 -16.20 2.40
N CYS A 877 11.28 -15.33 1.39
CA CYS A 877 11.24 -13.88 1.59
C CYS A 877 9.87 -13.29 1.21
N TYR A 878 9.50 -13.36 -0.07
CA TYR A 878 8.28 -12.73 -0.59
C TYR A 878 7.77 -13.40 -1.88
N THR A 879 6.50 -13.14 -2.19
CA THR A 879 5.94 -13.30 -3.54
C THR A 879 5.36 -11.98 -4.01
N GLU A 880 5.62 -11.59 -5.26
CA GLU A 880 4.99 -10.41 -5.87
C GLU A 880 3.76 -10.80 -6.67
N GLY A 881 2.84 -9.86 -6.78
CA GLY A 881 1.71 -9.93 -7.67
C GLY A 881 1.30 -8.54 -8.15
N VAL A 882 0.37 -8.51 -9.09
CA VAL A 882 -0.20 -7.28 -9.62
C VAL A 882 -1.70 -7.30 -9.35
N VAL A 883 -2.22 -6.21 -8.81
CA VAL A 883 -3.65 -5.94 -8.77
C VAL A 883 -4.03 -5.07 -9.96
N LEU A 884 -5.03 -5.51 -10.72
CA LEU A 884 -5.62 -4.76 -11.83
C LEU A 884 -7.11 -4.54 -11.55
N SER A 885 -7.52 -3.28 -11.54
CA SER A 885 -8.91 -2.84 -11.48
C SER A 885 -9.07 -1.59 -12.36
N LYS A 886 -10.28 -1.02 -12.42
CA LYS A 886 -10.49 0.23 -13.17
C LYS A 886 -9.82 1.46 -12.55
N LYS A 887 -9.59 1.43 -11.23
CA LYS A 887 -9.07 2.58 -10.46
C LYS A 887 -7.65 2.36 -9.93
N LEU A 888 -7.14 1.14 -9.99
CA LEU A 888 -5.85 0.77 -9.44
C LEU A 888 -5.14 -0.25 -10.32
N GLU A 889 -3.89 0.06 -10.65
CA GLU A 889 -2.92 -0.85 -11.28
C GLU A 889 -1.65 -0.81 -10.43
N ALA A 890 -1.39 -1.87 -9.66
CA ALA A 890 -0.32 -1.82 -8.68
C ALA A 890 0.43 -3.15 -8.58
N LEU A 891 1.76 -3.08 -8.61
CA LEU A 891 2.62 -4.18 -8.22
C LEU A 891 2.72 -4.19 -6.69
N PHE A 892 2.40 -5.31 -6.08
CA PHE A 892 2.53 -5.52 -4.64
C PHE A 892 3.47 -6.68 -4.34
N ARG A 893 3.98 -6.68 -3.11
CA ARG A 893 4.83 -7.69 -2.51
C ARG A 893 4.14 -8.20 -1.25
N ALA A 894 3.81 -9.48 -1.24
CA ALA A 894 3.22 -10.15 -0.09
C ALA A 894 4.32 -10.56 0.89
N VAL A 895 4.38 -9.87 2.03
CA VAL A 895 5.23 -10.19 3.18
C VAL A 895 4.37 -10.31 4.44
N PRO A 896 3.48 -11.32 4.53
CA PRO A 896 2.55 -11.43 5.64
C PRO A 896 3.25 -11.85 6.95
N PRO A 897 2.61 -11.58 8.11
CA PRO A 897 3.00 -12.13 9.41
C PRO A 897 3.19 -13.65 9.34
N SER A 898 4.15 -14.16 10.12
CA SER A 898 4.54 -15.58 10.08
C SER A 898 3.39 -16.53 10.43
N LEU A 899 2.44 -16.08 11.25
CA LEU A 899 1.25 -16.84 11.58
C LEU A 899 0.44 -17.22 10.34
N TYR A 900 0.12 -16.25 9.47
CA TYR A 900 -0.70 -16.51 8.28
C TYR A 900 0.02 -17.35 7.24
N LEU A 901 1.35 -17.28 7.19
CA LEU A 901 2.15 -18.22 6.39
C LEU A 901 2.03 -19.64 6.95
N ALA A 902 2.24 -19.82 8.25
CA ALA A 902 2.18 -21.14 8.88
C ALA A 902 0.80 -21.81 8.74
N LEU A 903 -0.28 -21.01 8.72
CA LEU A 903 -1.64 -21.51 8.45
C LEU A 903 -1.82 -21.95 6.98
N GLY A 904 -1.17 -21.28 6.03
CA GLY A 904 -1.26 -21.56 4.59
C GLY A 904 -0.18 -22.52 4.04
N MET A 905 0.68 -23.08 4.90
CA MET A 905 1.72 -24.04 4.54
C MET A 905 1.11 -25.43 4.31
N THR A 906 0.89 -25.83 3.05
CA THR A 906 0.18 -27.08 2.69
C THR A 906 1.06 -28.16 2.07
N GLU A 907 2.35 -27.89 1.87
CA GLU A 907 3.28 -28.82 1.23
C GLU A 907 3.56 -30.05 2.10
N LYS A 908 4.00 -31.15 1.46
CA LYS A 908 4.22 -32.43 2.13
C LYS A 908 5.23 -32.32 3.28
N GLU A 909 6.33 -31.60 3.07
CA GLU A 909 7.39 -31.42 4.06
C GLU A 909 6.91 -30.56 5.24
N GLU A 910 6.07 -29.56 4.98
CA GLU A 910 5.49 -28.66 5.98
C GLU A 910 4.47 -29.39 6.87
N LYS A 911 3.63 -30.24 6.25
CA LYS A 911 2.73 -31.16 6.98
C LYS A 911 3.51 -32.13 7.86
N ALA A 912 4.64 -32.65 7.38
CA ALA A 912 5.50 -33.53 8.15
C ALA A 912 6.14 -32.81 9.35
N GLU A 913 6.62 -31.57 9.17
CA GLU A 913 7.14 -30.74 10.27
C GLU A 913 6.08 -30.50 11.35
N ARG A 914 4.86 -30.09 10.95
CA ARG A 914 3.76 -29.92 11.91
C ARG A 914 3.44 -31.22 12.64
N ARG A 915 3.39 -32.36 11.93
CA ARG A 915 3.13 -33.66 12.55
C ARG A 915 4.19 -34.04 13.58
N ALA A 916 5.46 -33.76 13.31
CA ALA A 916 6.54 -33.97 14.27
C ALA A 916 6.36 -33.12 15.53
N LEU A 917 6.01 -31.83 15.38
CA LEU A 917 5.73 -30.94 16.51
C LEU A 917 4.52 -31.40 17.34
N MET A 918 3.46 -31.88 16.69
CA MET A 918 2.30 -32.46 17.39
C MET A 918 2.70 -33.67 18.24
N GLN A 919 3.56 -34.54 17.72
CA GLN A 919 4.05 -35.72 18.44
C GLN A 919 4.99 -35.34 19.59
N GLU A 920 5.86 -34.36 19.38
CA GLU A 920 6.83 -33.89 20.37
C GLU A 920 6.15 -33.18 21.55
N PHE A 921 5.21 -32.28 21.27
CA PHE A 921 4.60 -31.40 22.27
C PHE A 921 3.21 -31.85 22.73
N GLY A 922 2.63 -32.90 22.13
CA GLY A 922 1.28 -33.37 22.44
C GLY A 922 0.20 -32.31 22.18
N CYS A 923 0.40 -31.46 21.17
CA CYS A 923 -0.48 -30.33 20.87
C CYS A 923 -1.34 -30.57 19.63
N SER A 924 -2.38 -29.75 19.46
CA SER A 924 -3.22 -29.71 18.26
C SER A 924 -2.45 -29.26 17.02
N GLU A 925 -3.02 -29.47 15.83
CA GLU A 925 -2.38 -29.04 14.57
C GLU A 925 -2.28 -27.51 14.49
N LEU A 926 -3.29 -26.77 14.97
CA LEU A 926 -3.25 -25.31 15.08
C LEU A 926 -2.14 -24.82 16.01
N GLU A 927 -1.95 -25.45 17.17
CA GLU A 927 -0.85 -25.12 18.08
C GLU A 927 0.52 -25.44 17.48
N ALA A 928 0.63 -26.53 16.72
CA ALA A 928 1.83 -26.85 15.96
C ALA A 928 2.12 -25.77 14.90
N ALA A 929 1.10 -25.28 14.19
CA ALA A 929 1.23 -24.16 13.24
C ALA A 929 1.70 -22.87 13.93
N ARG A 930 1.17 -22.55 15.13
CA ARG A 930 1.66 -21.41 15.94
C ARG A 930 3.14 -21.57 16.33
N ARG A 931 3.61 -22.79 16.61
CA ARG A 931 5.03 -23.06 16.87
C ARG A 931 5.91 -22.90 15.62
N VAL A 932 5.41 -23.31 14.45
CA VAL A 932 6.08 -23.03 13.16
C VAL A 932 6.18 -21.51 12.93
N ALA A 933 5.12 -20.76 13.19
CA ALA A 933 5.13 -19.30 13.09
C ALA A 933 6.20 -18.66 14.00
N GLN A 934 6.33 -19.12 15.25
CA GLN A 934 7.37 -18.67 16.17
C GLN A 934 8.78 -19.00 15.67
N LYS A 935 8.97 -20.16 15.04
CA LYS A 935 10.26 -20.54 14.41
C LYS A 935 10.57 -19.60 13.23
N LEU A 936 9.58 -19.30 12.40
CA LEU A 936 9.70 -18.35 11.29
C LEU A 936 10.04 -16.94 11.78
N ASP A 937 9.40 -16.47 12.86
CA ASP A 937 9.70 -15.18 13.48
C ASP A 937 11.16 -15.12 13.93
N ARG A 938 11.69 -16.16 14.57
CA ARG A 938 13.11 -16.23 14.94
C ARG A 938 14.05 -16.20 13.73
N LEU A 939 13.71 -16.91 12.65
CA LEU A 939 14.49 -16.87 11.40
C LEU A 939 14.45 -15.49 10.74
N ARG A 940 13.32 -14.80 10.90
CA ARG A 940 13.10 -13.41 10.49
C ARG A 940 13.66 -12.41 11.49
N GLY A 941 14.24 -12.84 12.61
CA GLY A 941 14.74 -11.98 13.69
C GLY A 941 13.67 -11.21 14.47
N LEU A 942 12.39 -11.52 14.32
CA LEU A 942 11.30 -10.86 15.05
C LEU A 942 11.26 -11.37 16.51
N ALA A 943 10.98 -10.48 17.47
CA ALA A 943 10.93 -10.82 18.89
C ALA A 943 9.80 -11.82 19.20
N ALA A 944 10.06 -12.79 20.08
CA ALA A 944 9.07 -13.81 20.45
C ALA A 944 7.97 -13.22 21.36
N ASN A 945 6.74 -13.77 21.27
CA ASN A 945 5.63 -13.43 22.15
C ASN A 945 6.06 -13.49 23.63
N GLY A 946 6.16 -12.33 24.27
CA GLY A 946 6.54 -12.18 25.69
C GLY A 946 7.78 -11.33 25.97
N GLU A 947 8.64 -11.07 24.99
CA GLU A 947 9.87 -10.25 25.18
C GLU A 947 9.66 -8.76 24.90
N ALA A 948 8.55 -8.37 24.26
CA ALA A 948 8.22 -6.98 23.92
C ALA A 948 7.88 -6.07 25.14
N ARG A 949 7.95 -6.59 26.38
CA ARG A 949 7.76 -5.79 27.61
C ARG A 949 9.06 -5.24 28.19
N ALA A 950 10.20 -5.46 27.56
CA ALA A 950 11.51 -5.06 28.08
C ALA A 950 12.44 -4.42 27.01
N ALA A 951 11.89 -3.89 25.92
CA ALA A 951 12.61 -3.08 24.95
C ALA A 951 12.01 -1.67 24.92
#